data_AF-A0A937WJ12-F1
#
_entry.id   AF-A0A937WJ12-F1
#
_cell.length_a   1.000
_cell.length_b   1.000
_cell.length_c   1.000
_cell.angle_alpha   90.00
_cell.angle_beta   90.00
_cell.angle_gamma   90.00
#
_symmetry.space_group_name_H-M   'P 1'
#
loop_
_entity.id
_entity.type
_entity.pdbx_description
1 polymer ?
#
loop_
_entity_poly.entity_id
_entity_poly.type
_entity_poly.pdbx_seq_one_letter_code
_entity_poly.pdbx_strand_id
1 'polypeptide(L)'
;MMVTFTIDGKIVEAEEGKTVLQVARENNIEIPTLCYHEALEPYGACRLCLVEIIAGERKRLVTACTYPVEPNIEVSTNSEEVIEARKMSVELLLARCPKVEVIQNLAKDFGIEKPRFKLEDDDCILCGLCVRICEERMGVSAISLAGRGINVKVDTPFHIQSDVCIACGACAFICPTGAIKLEDITNHKPIPIPSEFNMGLSSRTPIYIPYPQAVPNIPVIDRENCVYFLTGECKTCEAFCPTGAIKYDQEDELVELNVASVILAPGYETVPAAAVGEYGYGRYENVITSREFERYLSASGPTSGGVIRPGDNKPPKRIAFIQCVGSRDFTSKTTEYCCSVGCMYAIKEAVIAQEHLPGVKITIFFIDMRTHGKGYENYYVRAEKEYGVRCIRSSVSSVREMKQTKNLRLRYIDETGTNQDEDFDLVVLTVGIQCPSEFGLLSDAVGLARNEYGFCQTDIFSPTNTTRDGIFVCGVIQEPKDIPDSVVQASAAAASAGELIANGRGAMISEKEYPPERGVFNETPRVGVFVCHCGHNIASVVNVEDSANFASKLNNVAHAEDVMFTCSPDGLDKIKKAIFEKGLNRVVVASCSPRTHEPLFKETLREAGLNRYLFEMANIRDQCSWVHAFDHDAATDKAKRLIRSAVAKARLLEPLEQTLLPNTQVALVIGGGLAGMEAALSIAKQGFPVHIVEKTDALGGNARHVRYTLEGGDVQPYLSQLIEEVENHPLIDVHLSSEVVESTGFIGNFSTKIATSANGNGGELRQQLIEHGVIILATGAKEYEPKEYRFGESENIITQRELENRIADDKLQLDENATVVMIQCVGCRNEERTYCSRICCSEAIKNALKIKEAHPDAKVYVLYKDIRTFGFREKYYQQAREKGVIFIRYDDEHKPVAEVARLQVKVHDPVLNEESLLAPNLIVLSTAIISGEDNEKINKLLMVPRTEDGFFLEAHIKLRPVDFASDGMFLCGLAHGPKFISESIVQAKAAASRAATILWKSKLLIEGIVSVVDDEKCVACLTCVRVCPFQSPKFNEEKGVVEIEPATCHGCGICVSECPAKALQLNQFNDKYTLEMIDALLME
;
A
#
# COMPACT_ATOMS: atom_id res chain seq x y z
N MET A 1 23.16 -43.35 23.24
CA MET A 1 24.16 -43.80 22.25
C MET A 1 23.49 -43.93 20.88
N MET A 2 24.25 -44.02 19.77
CA MET A 2 23.66 -44.41 18.49
C MET A 2 23.57 -45.93 18.42
N VAL A 3 22.44 -46.43 17.92
CA VAL A 3 22.12 -47.85 17.81
C VAL A 3 21.95 -48.18 16.33
N THR A 4 22.66 -49.21 15.87
CA THR A 4 22.60 -49.68 14.49
C THR A 4 21.77 -50.96 14.40
N PHE A 5 20.82 -50.99 13.47
CA PHE A 5 19.94 -52.12 13.22
C PHE A 5 19.43 -52.10 11.77
N THR A 6 18.63 -53.10 11.38
CA THR A 6 18.15 -53.24 10.00
C THR A 6 16.63 -53.13 9.92
N ILE A 7 16.09 -52.36 8.98
CA ILE A 7 14.65 -52.34 8.63
C ILE A 7 14.52 -52.74 7.15
N ASP A 8 13.79 -53.83 6.87
CA ASP A 8 13.60 -54.36 5.51
C ASP A 8 14.91 -54.51 4.71
N GLY A 9 15.97 -54.97 5.39
CA GLY A 9 17.31 -55.15 4.81
C GLY A 9 18.14 -53.86 4.67
N LYS A 10 17.60 -52.68 5.01
CA LYS A 10 18.33 -51.41 5.04
C LYS A 10 18.94 -51.18 6.42
N ILE A 11 20.26 -50.97 6.47
CA ILE A 11 20.96 -50.57 7.71
C ILE A 11 20.55 -49.14 8.06
N VAL A 12 20.07 -48.94 9.28
CA VAL A 12 19.66 -47.65 9.82
C VAL A 12 20.36 -47.39 11.15
N GLU A 13 20.67 -46.13 11.41
CA GLU A 13 21.22 -45.66 12.67
C GLU A 13 20.22 -44.70 13.34
N ALA A 14 20.04 -44.85 14.64
CA ALA A 14 19.14 -44.01 15.41
C ALA A 14 19.63 -43.78 16.83
N GLU A 15 19.16 -42.70 17.43
CA GLU A 15 19.42 -42.42 18.85
C GLU A 15 18.66 -43.40 19.74
N GLU A 16 19.35 -43.88 20.78
CA GLU A 16 18.80 -44.73 21.83
C GLU A 16 17.59 -44.06 22.52
N GLY A 17 16.45 -44.75 22.52
CA GLY A 17 15.18 -44.25 23.07
C GLY A 17 14.11 -43.95 22.01
N LYS A 18 14.47 -43.80 20.73
CA LYS A 18 13.48 -43.70 19.65
C LYS A 18 12.74 -45.02 19.43
N THR A 19 11.51 -44.94 18.95
CA THR A 19 10.73 -46.13 18.59
C THR A 19 10.97 -46.53 17.13
N VAL A 20 10.73 -47.80 16.82
CA VAL A 20 10.89 -48.33 15.46
C VAL A 20 10.09 -47.51 14.43
N LEU A 21 8.89 -47.04 14.79
CA LEU A 21 8.05 -46.20 13.92
C LEU A 21 8.69 -44.84 13.63
N GLN A 22 9.28 -44.18 14.63
CA GLN A 22 9.93 -42.88 14.44
C GLN A 22 11.11 -43.00 13.49
N VAL A 23 11.95 -44.02 13.70
CA VAL A 23 13.12 -44.27 12.84
C VAL A 23 12.72 -44.67 11.42
N ALA A 24 11.64 -45.45 11.27
CA ALA A 24 11.10 -45.80 9.96
C ALA A 24 10.67 -44.55 9.17
N ARG A 25 9.93 -43.62 9.81
CA ARG A 25 9.50 -42.36 9.19
C ARG A 25 10.66 -41.46 8.80
N GLU A 26 11.66 -41.31 9.67
CA GLU A 26 12.90 -40.57 9.37
C GLU A 26 13.65 -41.12 8.15
N ASN A 27 13.46 -42.41 7.84
CA ASN A 27 14.09 -43.10 6.73
C ASN A 27 13.17 -43.30 5.51
N ASN A 28 12.00 -42.65 5.47
CA ASN A 28 10.97 -42.77 4.43
C ASN A 28 10.44 -44.22 4.25
N ILE A 29 10.34 -44.97 5.35
CA ILE A 29 9.73 -46.31 5.38
C ILE A 29 8.32 -46.18 5.94
N GLU A 30 7.33 -46.53 5.14
CA GLU A 30 5.92 -46.35 5.49
C GLU A 30 5.42 -47.49 6.39
N ILE A 31 4.90 -47.14 7.56
CA ILE A 31 4.24 -48.06 8.49
C ILE A 31 2.88 -47.45 8.86
N PRO A 32 1.75 -48.11 8.53
CA PRO A 32 0.44 -47.51 8.71
C PRO A 32 0.06 -47.38 10.18
N THR A 33 -0.60 -46.27 10.53
CA THR A 33 -1.08 -45.97 11.88
C THR A 33 -2.37 -45.18 11.85
N LEU A 34 -3.32 -45.51 12.72
CA LEU A 34 -4.53 -44.68 12.95
C LEU A 34 -4.62 -44.11 14.37
N CYS A 35 -3.88 -44.67 15.34
CA CYS A 35 -3.91 -44.24 16.74
C CYS A 35 -2.62 -43.54 17.20
N TYR A 36 -1.75 -43.17 16.27
CA TYR A 36 -0.46 -42.53 16.56
C TYR A 36 -0.50 -41.06 16.14
N HIS A 37 -0.01 -40.20 17.00
CA HIS A 37 0.18 -38.78 16.74
C HIS A 37 1.41 -38.31 17.53
N GLU A 38 2.26 -37.49 16.93
CA GLU A 38 3.57 -37.11 17.50
C GLU A 38 3.42 -36.29 18.79
N ALA A 39 2.35 -35.49 18.89
CA ALA A 39 2.02 -34.79 20.11
C ALA A 39 1.42 -35.68 21.22
N LEU A 40 1.45 -37.02 21.13
CA LEU A 40 0.92 -37.89 22.19
C LEU A 40 1.88 -39.04 22.47
N GLU A 41 1.83 -39.61 23.68
CA GLU A 41 2.63 -40.80 23.95
C GLU A 41 2.22 -41.96 22.99
N PRO A 42 3.10 -42.91 22.66
CA PRO A 42 2.69 -44.03 21.84
C PRO A 42 1.75 -44.99 22.57
N TYR A 43 0.61 -45.34 21.96
CA TYR A 43 -0.43 -46.19 22.59
C TYR A 43 -0.61 -47.57 21.95
N GLY A 44 -0.32 -47.71 20.65
CA GLY A 44 -0.36 -49.01 19.96
C GLY A 44 -1.74 -49.67 19.84
N ALA A 45 -2.85 -48.95 20.07
CA ALA A 45 -4.19 -49.55 20.09
C ALA A 45 -4.72 -50.03 18.73
N CYS A 46 -4.45 -49.32 17.63
CA CYS A 46 -4.99 -49.70 16.31
C CYS A 46 -4.32 -50.96 15.72
N ARG A 47 -3.16 -51.38 16.24
CA ARG A 47 -2.37 -52.52 15.76
C ARG A 47 -1.96 -52.51 14.28
N LEU A 48 -2.17 -51.42 13.55
CA LEU A 48 -1.72 -51.29 12.17
C LEU A 48 -0.19 -51.19 12.05
N CYS A 49 0.47 -50.62 13.07
CA CYS A 49 1.92 -50.49 13.09
C CYS A 49 2.66 -51.78 13.50
N LEU A 50 2.01 -52.94 13.45
CA LEU A 50 2.68 -54.21 13.76
C LEU A 50 3.85 -54.45 12.81
N VAL A 51 4.99 -54.84 13.36
CA VAL A 51 6.20 -55.23 12.63
C VAL A 51 6.76 -56.50 13.27
N GLU A 52 7.49 -57.28 12.51
CA GLU A 52 8.19 -58.45 13.03
C GLU A 52 9.61 -58.06 13.42
N ILE A 53 9.99 -58.34 14.66
CA ILE A 53 11.37 -58.17 15.13
C ILE A 53 12.04 -59.53 15.23
N ILE A 54 13.22 -59.61 14.63
CA ILE A 54 14.10 -60.77 14.62
C ILE A 54 15.34 -60.39 15.45
N ALA A 55 15.51 -61.05 16.59
CA ALA A 55 16.66 -60.86 17.48
C ALA A 55 17.31 -62.23 17.76
N GLY A 56 18.39 -62.54 17.04
CA GLY A 56 18.97 -63.89 17.03
C GLY A 56 17.98 -64.93 16.48
N GLU A 57 17.68 -65.99 17.23
CA GLU A 57 16.71 -67.02 16.83
C GLU A 57 15.25 -66.69 17.20
N ARG A 58 14.98 -65.56 17.87
CA ARG A 58 13.64 -65.19 18.35
C ARG A 58 12.96 -64.24 17.37
N LYS A 59 11.75 -64.61 16.94
CA LYS A 59 10.85 -63.80 16.13
C LYS A 59 9.63 -63.40 16.95
N ARG A 60 9.23 -62.13 16.88
CA ARG A 60 8.02 -61.63 17.55
C ARG A 60 7.36 -60.50 16.78
N LEU A 61 6.04 -60.51 16.73
CA LEU A 61 5.24 -59.36 16.32
C LEU A 61 5.14 -58.34 17.46
N VAL A 62 5.47 -57.09 17.16
CA VAL A 62 5.41 -55.97 18.12
C VAL A 62 4.85 -54.73 17.44
N THR A 63 4.33 -53.79 18.22
CA THR A 63 3.88 -52.49 17.69
C THR A 63 5.06 -51.55 17.52
N ALA A 64 5.37 -51.17 16.28
CA ALA A 64 6.49 -50.30 15.96
C ALA A 64 6.45 -48.96 16.71
N CYS A 65 5.24 -48.45 16.99
CA CYS A 65 5.08 -47.16 17.68
C CYS A 65 5.53 -47.16 19.14
N THR A 66 5.48 -48.30 19.84
CA THR A 66 5.82 -48.41 21.27
C THR A 66 7.12 -49.17 21.52
N TYR A 67 7.68 -49.81 20.49
CA TYR A 67 8.86 -50.64 20.63
C TYR A 67 10.13 -49.79 20.43
N PRO A 68 11.01 -49.67 21.45
CA PRO A 68 12.25 -48.92 21.34
C PRO A 68 13.26 -49.65 20.44
N VAL A 69 14.10 -48.91 19.73
CA VAL A 69 15.16 -49.51 18.92
C VAL A 69 16.25 -50.14 19.80
N GLU A 70 16.72 -51.32 19.41
CA GLU A 70 17.74 -52.10 20.12
C GLU A 70 18.87 -52.49 19.16
N PRO A 71 20.12 -52.62 19.62
CA PRO A 71 21.23 -52.98 18.73
C PRO A 71 21.07 -54.41 18.20
N ASN A 72 21.44 -54.61 16.93
CA ASN A 72 21.44 -55.91 16.25
C ASN A 72 20.07 -56.60 16.12
N ILE A 73 18.98 -55.82 16.09
CA ILE A 73 17.67 -56.34 15.69
C ILE A 73 17.49 -56.20 14.17
N GLU A 74 16.71 -57.10 13.58
CA GLU A 74 16.20 -56.94 12.21
C GLU A 74 14.68 -56.78 12.28
N VAL A 75 14.19 -55.70 11.67
CA VAL A 75 12.77 -55.36 11.61
C VAL A 75 12.26 -55.65 10.19
N SER A 76 11.23 -56.48 10.08
CA SER A 76 10.49 -56.69 8.84
C SER A 76 9.13 -56.01 8.93
N THR A 77 8.84 -55.11 8.01
CA THR A 77 7.56 -54.39 7.94
C THR A 77 6.52 -55.09 7.07
N ASN A 78 6.95 -56.07 6.27
CA ASN A 78 6.16 -56.72 5.22
C ASN A 78 6.30 -58.26 5.21
N SER A 79 6.67 -58.89 6.34
CA SER A 79 6.62 -60.35 6.42
C SER A 79 5.18 -60.87 6.31
N GLU A 80 5.04 -62.14 5.89
CA GLU A 80 3.73 -62.79 5.73
C GLU A 80 2.89 -62.68 7.01
N GLU A 81 3.51 -62.91 8.17
CA GLU A 81 2.85 -62.82 9.49
C GLU A 81 2.40 -61.39 9.82
N VAL A 82 3.20 -60.37 9.45
CA VAL A 82 2.83 -58.95 9.62
C VAL A 82 1.64 -58.59 8.74
N ILE A 83 1.66 -58.98 7.46
CA ILE A 83 0.60 -58.68 6.50
C ILE A 83 -0.71 -59.33 6.96
N GLU A 84 -0.69 -60.59 7.38
CA GLU A 84 -1.88 -61.28 7.90
C GLU A 84 -2.42 -60.63 9.17
N ALA A 85 -1.55 -60.26 10.12
CA ALA A 85 -1.95 -59.62 11.36
C ALA A 85 -2.55 -58.22 11.14
N ARG A 86 -1.97 -57.43 10.22
CA ARG A 86 -2.53 -56.13 9.81
C ARG A 86 -3.86 -56.31 9.09
N LYS A 87 -3.96 -57.27 8.16
CA LYS A 87 -5.20 -57.59 7.45
C LYS A 87 -6.33 -57.97 8.41
N MET A 88 -6.03 -58.80 9.41
CA MET A 88 -6.97 -59.13 10.49
C MET A 88 -7.45 -57.88 11.25
N SER A 89 -6.51 -56.98 11.59
CA SER A 89 -6.84 -55.73 12.29
C SER A 89 -7.73 -54.83 11.44
N VAL A 90 -7.44 -54.68 10.15
CA VAL A 90 -8.26 -53.91 9.21
C VAL A 90 -9.64 -54.53 9.01
N GLU A 91 -9.75 -55.85 8.92
CA GLU A 91 -11.06 -56.53 8.86
C GLU A 91 -11.92 -56.27 10.10
N LEU A 92 -11.32 -56.26 11.29
CA LEU A 92 -12.04 -55.94 12.54
C LEU A 92 -12.48 -54.47 12.56
N LEU A 93 -11.61 -53.55 12.13
CA LEU A 93 -11.94 -52.13 12.02
C LEU A 93 -13.06 -51.88 10.99
N LEU A 94 -12.99 -52.53 9.82
CA LEU A 94 -14.00 -52.44 8.78
C LEU A 94 -15.33 -53.08 9.21
N ALA A 95 -15.28 -54.16 9.99
CA ALA A 95 -16.49 -54.76 10.54
C ALA A 95 -17.21 -53.83 11.52
N ARG A 96 -16.47 -53.11 12.36
CA ARG A 96 -17.04 -52.13 13.29
C ARG A 96 -17.53 -50.87 12.59
N CYS A 97 -16.71 -50.32 11.68
CA CYS A 97 -16.91 -49.02 11.05
C CYS A 97 -17.04 -49.10 9.52
N PRO A 98 -18.05 -49.82 8.97
CA PRO A 98 -18.12 -50.12 7.54
C PRO A 98 -18.39 -48.90 6.65
N LYS A 99 -18.86 -47.78 7.22
CA LYS A 99 -19.22 -46.56 6.49
C LYS A 99 -18.12 -45.47 6.52
N VAL A 100 -17.03 -45.68 7.25
CA VAL A 100 -15.97 -44.67 7.40
C VAL A 100 -14.97 -44.75 6.25
N GLU A 101 -14.81 -43.66 5.50
CA GLU A 101 -14.02 -43.61 4.27
C GLU A 101 -12.54 -43.99 4.47
N VAL A 102 -11.89 -43.48 5.52
CA VAL A 102 -10.49 -43.80 5.85
C VAL A 102 -10.29 -45.30 6.06
N ILE A 103 -11.28 -45.98 6.67
CA ILE A 103 -11.22 -47.44 6.91
C ILE A 103 -11.50 -48.21 5.63
N GLN A 104 -12.41 -47.74 4.78
CA GLN A 104 -12.67 -48.34 3.47
C GLN A 104 -11.45 -48.25 2.55
N ASN A 105 -10.74 -47.12 2.55
CA ASN A 105 -9.52 -46.95 1.77
C ASN A 105 -8.42 -47.88 2.29
N LEU A 106 -8.21 -47.92 3.61
CA LEU A 106 -7.27 -48.85 4.22
C LEU A 106 -7.62 -50.32 3.92
N ALA A 107 -8.90 -50.69 3.90
CA ALA A 107 -9.33 -52.03 3.53
C ALA A 107 -9.00 -52.39 2.07
N LYS A 108 -9.15 -51.43 1.14
CA LYS A 108 -8.76 -51.61 -0.26
C LYS A 108 -7.25 -51.86 -0.38
N ASP A 109 -6.44 -51.12 0.37
CA ASP A 109 -4.97 -51.27 0.35
C ASP A 109 -4.53 -52.68 0.76
N PHE A 110 -5.28 -53.33 1.65
CA PHE A 110 -5.03 -54.72 2.09
C PHE A 110 -5.84 -55.78 1.30
N GLY A 111 -6.52 -55.38 0.21
CA GLY A 111 -7.30 -56.29 -0.64
C GLY A 111 -8.48 -56.93 0.09
N ILE A 112 -9.17 -56.17 0.94
CA ILE A 112 -10.36 -56.61 1.69
C ILE A 112 -11.61 -55.98 1.07
N GLU A 113 -12.42 -56.79 0.37
CA GLU A 113 -13.72 -56.34 -0.16
C GLU A 113 -14.83 -56.35 0.90
N LYS A 114 -14.79 -57.33 1.82
CA LYS A 114 -15.76 -57.48 2.92
C LYS A 114 -15.10 -58.18 4.10
N PRO A 115 -15.36 -57.75 5.35
CA PRO A 115 -14.78 -58.41 6.51
C PRO A 115 -15.47 -59.75 6.80
N ARG A 116 -14.73 -60.68 7.39
CA ARG A 116 -15.23 -62.00 7.85
C ARG A 116 -16.11 -61.93 9.10
N PHE A 117 -16.13 -60.78 9.75
CA PHE A 117 -16.84 -60.53 11.00
C PHE A 117 -18.22 -59.90 10.75
N LYS A 118 -19.09 -59.98 11.77
CA LYS A 118 -20.41 -59.34 11.74
C LYS A 118 -20.22 -57.82 11.68
N LEU A 119 -20.95 -57.17 10.75
CA LEU A 119 -20.94 -55.72 10.63
C LEU A 119 -21.67 -55.06 11.81
N GLU A 120 -21.09 -53.99 12.35
CA GLU A 120 -21.71 -53.04 13.27
C GLU A 120 -22.01 -51.72 12.53
N ASP A 121 -22.58 -50.74 13.23
CA ASP A 121 -22.89 -49.42 12.68
C ASP A 121 -22.30 -48.32 13.56
N ASP A 122 -20.98 -48.40 13.79
CA ASP A 122 -20.21 -47.41 14.56
C ASP A 122 -19.35 -46.56 13.61
N ASP A 123 -18.98 -45.37 14.06
CA ASP A 123 -18.04 -44.47 13.37
C ASP A 123 -16.73 -44.29 14.16
N CYS A 124 -16.67 -44.81 15.39
CA CYS A 124 -15.50 -44.71 16.27
C CYS A 124 -14.69 -46.02 16.32
N ILE A 125 -13.41 -45.93 15.95
CA ILE A 125 -12.46 -47.06 16.02
C ILE A 125 -11.79 -47.24 17.39
N LEU A 126 -12.21 -46.49 18.41
CA LEU A 126 -11.67 -46.55 19.77
C LEU A 126 -10.15 -46.38 19.86
N CYS A 127 -9.57 -45.56 18.97
CA CYS A 127 -8.13 -45.34 18.92
C CYS A 127 -7.58 -44.58 20.16
N GLY A 128 -8.44 -43.91 20.91
CA GLY A 128 -8.10 -43.15 22.11
C GLY A 128 -7.48 -41.78 21.86
N LEU A 129 -7.15 -41.40 20.61
CA LEU A 129 -6.50 -40.12 20.31
C LEU A 129 -7.25 -38.90 20.87
N CYS A 130 -8.58 -38.87 20.74
CA CYS A 130 -9.43 -37.79 21.23
C CYS A 130 -9.43 -37.67 22.77
N VAL A 131 -9.45 -38.80 23.49
CA VAL A 131 -9.37 -38.83 24.95
C VAL A 131 -8.00 -38.37 25.40
N ARG A 132 -6.95 -38.92 24.77
CA ARG A 132 -5.57 -38.65 25.11
C ARG A 132 -5.16 -37.22 24.81
N ILE A 133 -5.60 -36.61 23.70
CA ILE A 133 -5.35 -35.18 23.47
C ILE A 133 -6.08 -34.32 24.49
N CYS A 134 -7.29 -34.71 24.92
CA CYS A 134 -8.05 -33.98 25.92
C CYS A 134 -7.40 -34.04 27.32
N GLU A 135 -6.79 -35.17 27.66
CA GLU A 135 -6.10 -35.41 28.94
C GLU A 135 -4.64 -34.97 28.89
N GLU A 136 -3.81 -35.60 28.06
CA GLU A 136 -2.34 -35.45 28.04
C GLU A 136 -1.85 -34.10 27.51
N ARG A 137 -2.66 -33.40 26.70
CA ARG A 137 -2.26 -32.10 26.14
C ARG A 137 -3.13 -30.95 26.58
N MET A 138 -4.45 -31.11 26.54
CA MET A 138 -5.33 -30.04 26.97
C MET A 138 -5.49 -29.96 28.50
N GLY A 139 -5.20 -31.04 29.24
CA GLY A 139 -5.32 -31.08 30.70
C GLY A 139 -6.76 -31.01 31.22
N VAL A 140 -7.75 -31.31 30.37
CA VAL A 140 -9.18 -31.12 30.68
C VAL A 140 -9.87 -32.43 31.03
N SER A 141 -9.53 -33.52 30.34
CA SER A 141 -10.13 -34.86 30.54
C SER A 141 -11.66 -34.88 30.49
N ALA A 142 -12.27 -34.10 29.58
CA ALA A 142 -13.73 -34.00 29.44
C ALA A 142 -14.41 -35.27 28.89
N ILE A 143 -13.65 -36.11 28.17
CA ILE A 143 -14.10 -37.37 27.57
C ILE A 143 -13.17 -38.51 27.99
N SER A 144 -13.71 -39.72 28.03
CA SER A 144 -12.98 -40.93 28.37
C SER A 144 -13.46 -42.13 27.55
N LEU A 145 -12.74 -43.25 27.61
CA LEU A 145 -13.25 -44.54 27.13
C LEU A 145 -14.17 -45.14 28.20
N ALA A 146 -15.48 -44.94 28.04
CA ALA A 146 -16.50 -45.39 28.97
C ALA A 146 -17.09 -46.74 28.54
N GLY A 147 -17.39 -47.61 29.52
CA GLY A 147 -17.96 -48.94 29.29
C GLY A 147 -16.99 -50.09 29.54
N ARG A 148 -17.41 -51.34 29.24
CA ARG A 148 -16.57 -52.55 29.33
C ARG A 148 -16.85 -53.50 28.17
N GLY A 149 -15.82 -54.21 27.72
CA GLY A 149 -15.91 -55.20 26.65
C GLY A 149 -16.35 -54.57 25.32
N ILE A 150 -17.34 -55.17 24.66
CA ILE A 150 -17.86 -54.71 23.36
C ILE A 150 -18.64 -53.38 23.44
N ASN A 151 -19.02 -52.94 24.65
CA ASN A 151 -19.80 -51.72 24.88
C ASN A 151 -18.93 -50.48 25.17
N VAL A 152 -17.62 -50.56 24.94
CA VAL A 152 -16.72 -49.41 25.11
C VAL A 152 -17.02 -48.37 24.04
N LYS A 153 -17.16 -47.12 24.46
CA LYS A 153 -17.32 -45.95 23.59
C LYS A 153 -16.55 -44.76 24.16
N VAL A 154 -16.21 -43.80 23.30
CA VAL A 154 -15.74 -42.51 23.76
C VAL A 154 -16.96 -41.72 24.23
N ASP A 155 -16.95 -41.28 25.48
CA ASP A 155 -18.10 -40.58 26.06
C ASP A 155 -17.69 -39.65 27.20
N THR A 156 -18.60 -38.75 27.56
CA THR A 156 -18.51 -37.90 28.75
C THR A 156 -18.88 -38.68 30.02
N PRO A 157 -18.40 -38.27 31.21
CA PRO A 157 -18.87 -38.82 32.47
C PRO A 157 -20.41 -38.76 32.57
N PHE A 158 -21.03 -39.90 32.89
CA PHE A 158 -22.48 -40.05 33.04
C PHE A 158 -23.35 -39.82 31.79
N HIS A 159 -22.76 -39.73 30.58
CA HIS A 159 -23.48 -39.46 29.32
C HIS A 159 -24.18 -38.08 29.30
N ILE A 160 -23.61 -37.12 30.04
CA ILE A 160 -24.11 -35.75 30.11
C ILE A 160 -22.99 -34.84 29.62
N GLN A 161 -23.35 -33.84 28.82
CA GLN A 161 -22.41 -32.83 28.35
C GLN A 161 -21.59 -32.26 29.51
N SER A 162 -20.29 -32.21 29.29
CA SER A 162 -19.29 -31.91 30.30
C SER A 162 -19.10 -30.41 30.47
N ASP A 163 -19.34 -29.92 31.69
CA ASP A 163 -19.11 -28.52 32.08
C ASP A 163 -17.62 -28.20 32.23
N VAL A 164 -16.74 -29.21 32.37
CA VAL A 164 -15.29 -28.98 32.40
C VAL A 164 -14.70 -28.82 30.99
N CYS A 165 -15.43 -29.21 29.94
CA CYS A 165 -14.97 -29.05 28.57
C CYS A 165 -14.86 -27.57 28.19
N ILE A 166 -13.67 -27.13 27.76
CA ILE A 166 -13.42 -25.74 27.32
C ILE A 166 -13.74 -25.49 25.84
N ALA A 167 -14.40 -26.45 25.15
CA ALA A 167 -14.74 -26.37 23.73
C ALA A 167 -13.56 -26.08 22.77
N CYS A 168 -12.35 -26.51 23.13
CA CYS A 168 -11.13 -26.23 22.33
C CYS A 168 -11.05 -26.95 20.97
N GLY A 169 -11.86 -27.99 20.73
CA GLY A 169 -11.89 -28.70 19.45
C GLY A 169 -10.74 -29.68 19.18
N ALA A 170 -9.71 -29.75 20.03
CA ALA A 170 -8.55 -30.62 19.82
C ALA A 170 -8.93 -32.10 19.61
N CYS A 171 -9.93 -32.59 20.36
CA CYS A 171 -10.42 -33.97 20.26
C CYS A 171 -11.13 -34.27 18.92
N ALA A 172 -11.83 -33.28 18.35
CA ALA A 172 -12.46 -33.39 17.04
C ALA A 172 -11.41 -33.35 15.93
N PHE A 173 -10.46 -32.43 16.03
CA PHE A 173 -9.38 -32.28 15.05
C PHE A 173 -8.50 -33.53 14.92
N ILE A 174 -8.13 -34.17 16.04
CA ILE A 174 -7.27 -35.37 16.01
C ILE A 174 -8.01 -36.66 15.64
N CYS A 175 -9.34 -36.62 15.48
CA CYS A 175 -10.13 -37.83 15.25
C CYS A 175 -9.95 -38.33 13.80
N PRO A 176 -9.34 -39.51 13.57
CA PRO A 176 -9.07 -40.00 12.22
C PRO A 176 -10.33 -40.40 11.44
N THR A 177 -11.46 -40.59 12.13
CA THR A 177 -12.73 -41.01 11.53
C THR A 177 -13.80 -39.91 11.52
N GLY A 178 -13.53 -38.76 12.15
CA GLY A 178 -14.52 -37.68 12.32
C GLY A 178 -15.67 -38.01 13.28
N ALA A 179 -15.58 -39.07 14.09
CA ALA A 179 -16.63 -39.51 15.02
C ALA A 179 -16.92 -38.53 16.16
N ILE A 180 -15.98 -37.63 16.47
CA ILE A 180 -16.12 -36.69 17.59
C ILE A 180 -16.88 -35.44 17.14
N LYS A 181 -18.06 -35.23 17.74
CA LYS A 181 -18.84 -34.01 17.60
C LYS A 181 -18.82 -33.24 18.92
N LEU A 182 -18.44 -31.96 18.87
CA LEU A 182 -18.31 -31.14 20.08
C LEU A 182 -19.65 -30.93 20.80
N GLU A 183 -20.75 -30.89 20.04
CA GLU A 183 -22.12 -30.78 20.57
C GLU A 183 -22.50 -31.95 21.48
N ASP A 184 -21.94 -33.14 21.27
CA ASP A 184 -22.17 -34.32 22.11
C ASP A 184 -21.34 -34.29 23.40
N ILE A 185 -20.28 -33.46 23.44
CA ILE A 185 -19.32 -33.40 24.55
C ILE A 185 -19.63 -32.25 25.50
N THR A 186 -20.10 -31.11 25.00
CA THR A 186 -20.26 -29.90 25.82
C THR A 186 -21.40 -29.01 25.38
N ASN A 187 -21.94 -28.26 26.33
CA ASN A 187 -22.85 -27.14 26.10
C ASN A 187 -22.13 -25.84 25.77
N HIS A 188 -20.81 -25.77 25.99
CA HIS A 188 -20.01 -24.61 25.63
C HIS A 188 -19.83 -24.55 24.11
N LYS A 189 -20.22 -23.42 23.52
CA LYS A 189 -19.93 -23.16 22.11
C LYS A 189 -18.49 -22.67 21.98
N PRO A 190 -17.69 -23.19 21.03
CA PRO A 190 -16.40 -22.59 20.71
C PRO A 190 -16.64 -21.11 20.39
N ILE A 191 -16.03 -20.21 21.16
CA ILE A 191 -16.06 -18.79 20.86
C ILE A 191 -14.88 -18.54 19.91
N PRO A 192 -15.13 -18.32 18.61
CA PRO A 192 -14.05 -18.01 17.69
C PRO A 192 -13.38 -16.70 18.12
N ILE A 193 -12.05 -16.67 18.10
CA ILE A 193 -11.31 -15.43 18.33
C ILE A 193 -11.48 -14.57 17.07
N PRO A 194 -12.14 -13.41 17.13
CA PRO A 194 -12.34 -12.58 15.96
C PRO A 194 -11.00 -12.04 15.46
N SER A 195 -10.77 -12.08 14.15
CA SER A 195 -9.60 -11.46 13.54
C SER A 195 -9.76 -9.94 13.51
N GLU A 196 -8.94 -9.22 14.25
CA GLU A 196 -8.92 -7.76 14.33
C GLU A 196 -8.57 -7.15 12.95
N PHE A 197 -7.62 -7.77 12.24
CA PHE A 197 -7.24 -7.39 10.88
C PHE A 197 -8.42 -7.49 9.89
N ASN A 198 -9.26 -8.53 10.04
CA ASN A 198 -10.45 -8.72 9.23
C ASN A 198 -11.71 -8.14 9.87
N MET A 199 -11.59 -7.20 10.82
CA MET A 199 -12.73 -6.52 11.46
C MET A 199 -13.74 -7.49 12.09
N GLY A 200 -13.29 -8.65 12.58
CA GLY A 200 -14.16 -9.69 13.16
C GLY A 200 -14.99 -10.49 12.15
N LEU A 201 -14.84 -10.23 10.84
CA LEU A 201 -15.56 -10.95 9.77
C LEU A 201 -15.08 -12.40 9.58
N SER A 202 -13.96 -12.76 10.17
CA SER A 202 -13.41 -14.11 10.21
C SER A 202 -12.77 -14.37 11.57
N SER A 203 -12.52 -15.62 11.88
CA SER A 203 -11.81 -16.04 13.08
C SER A 203 -10.31 -16.21 12.83
N ARG A 204 -9.52 -16.08 13.89
CA ARG A 204 -8.10 -16.44 13.93
C ARG A 204 -7.81 -17.45 15.05
N THR A 205 -6.62 -18.01 15.04
CA THR A 205 -6.09 -18.87 16.10
C THR A 205 -5.30 -18.05 17.14
N PRO A 206 -5.06 -18.60 18.36
CA PRO A 206 -4.23 -17.92 19.36
C PRO A 206 -2.78 -17.69 18.91
N ILE A 207 -2.21 -18.61 18.12
CA ILE A 207 -0.95 -18.37 17.40
C ILE A 207 -1.30 -17.97 15.97
N TYR A 208 -0.87 -16.78 15.54
CA TYR A 208 -1.27 -16.22 14.25
C TYR A 208 -0.23 -15.24 13.71
N ILE A 209 -0.27 -15.00 12.40
CA ILE A 209 0.45 -13.88 11.79
C ILE A 209 -0.56 -12.73 11.69
N PRO A 210 -0.23 -11.50 12.12
CA PRO A 210 -1.18 -10.38 12.15
C PRO A 210 -1.92 -10.15 10.83
N TYR A 211 -1.21 -10.27 9.70
CA TYR A 211 -1.78 -10.31 8.37
C TYR A 211 -0.82 -10.98 7.36
N PRO A 212 -1.28 -11.42 6.18
CA PRO A 212 -0.46 -12.25 5.27
C PRO A 212 0.82 -11.62 4.70
N GLN A 213 1.01 -10.31 4.83
CA GLN A 213 2.21 -9.59 4.39
C GLN A 213 2.86 -8.81 5.55
N ALA A 214 2.72 -9.31 6.78
CA ALA A 214 3.33 -8.71 7.96
C ALA A 214 4.84 -8.53 7.77
N VAL A 215 5.36 -7.40 8.25
CA VAL A 215 6.80 -7.14 8.29
C VAL A 215 7.16 -6.69 9.71
N PRO A 216 7.93 -7.50 10.47
CA PRO A 216 8.46 -8.82 10.09
C PRO A 216 7.36 -9.88 9.94
N ASN A 217 7.55 -10.86 9.04
CA ASN A 217 6.58 -11.93 8.80
C ASN A 217 6.74 -13.06 9.84
N ILE A 218 6.46 -12.75 11.11
CA ILE A 218 6.69 -13.64 12.24
C ILE A 218 5.36 -13.88 12.98
N PRO A 219 5.04 -15.14 13.35
CA PRO A 219 3.84 -15.43 14.13
C PRO A 219 3.97 -14.90 15.57
N VAL A 220 2.84 -14.46 16.13
CA VAL A 220 2.70 -14.01 17.51
C VAL A 220 1.76 -14.94 18.28
N ILE A 221 1.94 -15.04 19.60
CA ILE A 221 1.05 -15.80 20.49
C ILE A 221 0.22 -14.80 21.31
N ASP A 222 -1.07 -14.82 21.09
CA ASP A 222 -2.07 -14.15 21.90
C ASP A 222 -2.17 -14.84 23.27
N ARG A 223 -1.57 -14.22 24.30
CA ARG A 223 -1.53 -14.78 25.66
C ARG A 223 -2.91 -14.89 26.30
N GLU A 224 -3.84 -14.00 25.96
CA GLU A 224 -5.16 -13.94 26.58
C GLU A 224 -6.05 -15.11 26.13
N ASN A 225 -5.84 -15.60 24.92
CA ASN A 225 -6.61 -16.70 24.34
C ASN A 225 -5.81 -18.02 24.19
N CYS A 226 -4.51 -18.02 24.46
CA CYS A 226 -3.68 -19.22 24.37
C CYS A 226 -3.92 -20.16 25.56
N VAL A 227 -4.29 -21.40 25.25
CA VAL A 227 -4.55 -22.41 26.30
C VAL A 227 -3.34 -22.66 27.19
N TYR A 228 -2.11 -22.61 26.67
CA TYR A 228 -0.91 -22.77 27.52
C TYR A 228 -0.81 -21.66 28.59
N PHE A 229 -1.04 -20.40 28.24
CA PHE A 229 -0.99 -19.30 29.21
C PHE A 229 -2.17 -19.30 30.17
N LEU A 230 -3.30 -19.92 29.78
CA LEU A 230 -4.48 -20.07 30.62
C LEU A 230 -4.42 -21.30 31.56
N THR A 231 -3.82 -22.41 31.13
CA THR A 231 -3.87 -23.71 31.85
C THR A 231 -2.50 -24.33 32.18
N GLY A 232 -1.44 -23.97 31.46
CA GLY A 232 -0.08 -24.48 31.64
C GLY A 232 0.33 -25.69 30.78
N GLU A 233 -0.56 -26.29 29.98
CA GLU A 233 -0.32 -27.64 29.42
C GLU A 233 -0.18 -27.74 27.89
N CYS A 234 -1.00 -27.04 27.09
CA CYS A 234 -1.22 -27.32 25.66
C CYS A 234 0.04 -27.62 24.81
N LYS A 235 1.08 -26.77 24.91
CA LYS A 235 2.40 -26.82 24.23
C LYS A 235 2.46 -27.36 22.78
N THR A 236 1.34 -27.36 22.06
CA THR A 236 1.21 -28.12 20.82
C THR A 236 1.97 -27.43 19.70
N CYS A 237 1.91 -26.09 19.60
CA CYS A 237 2.63 -25.36 18.58
C CYS A 237 4.17 -25.48 18.70
N GLU A 238 4.70 -25.70 19.91
CA GLU A 238 6.13 -26.00 20.12
C GLU A 238 6.51 -27.34 19.48
N ALA A 239 5.72 -28.39 19.71
CA ALA A 239 5.96 -29.72 19.15
C ALA A 239 5.94 -29.76 17.61
N PHE A 240 5.13 -28.91 16.98
CA PHE A 240 5.01 -28.81 15.52
C PHE A 240 6.00 -27.83 14.87
N CYS A 241 6.80 -27.10 15.66
CA CYS A 241 7.73 -26.10 15.14
C CYS A 241 9.11 -26.74 14.89
N PRO A 242 9.48 -27.06 13.62
CA PRO A 242 10.75 -27.73 13.33
C PRO A 242 11.97 -26.85 13.61
N THR A 243 11.77 -25.53 13.74
CA THR A 243 12.84 -24.56 14.02
C THR A 243 13.04 -24.30 15.52
N GLY A 244 12.18 -24.84 16.39
CA GLY A 244 12.22 -24.56 17.83
C GLY A 244 12.02 -23.09 18.19
N ALA A 245 11.27 -22.34 17.37
CA ALA A 245 11.08 -20.90 17.54
C ALA A 245 10.09 -20.52 18.66
N ILE A 246 9.23 -21.43 19.09
CA ILE A 246 8.22 -21.17 20.13
C ILE A 246 8.89 -21.07 21.50
N LYS A 247 8.82 -19.89 22.12
CA LYS A 247 9.34 -19.61 23.47
C LYS A 247 8.24 -19.02 24.34
N TYR A 248 7.74 -19.81 25.28
CA TYR A 248 6.67 -19.38 26.18
C TYR A 248 7.16 -18.50 27.34
N ASP A 249 8.46 -18.50 27.59
CA ASP A 249 9.16 -17.77 28.65
C ASP A 249 9.71 -16.41 28.19
N GLN A 250 9.42 -15.99 26.95
CA GLN A 250 9.80 -14.67 26.47
C GLN A 250 9.12 -13.59 27.32
N GLU A 251 9.87 -12.61 27.81
CA GLU A 251 9.35 -11.49 28.61
C GLU A 251 9.52 -10.17 27.87
N ASP A 252 8.77 -9.15 28.29
CA ASP A 252 8.92 -7.80 27.77
C ASP A 252 10.29 -7.25 28.19
N GLU A 253 11.03 -6.69 27.23
CA GLU A 253 12.34 -6.08 27.46
C GLU A 253 12.23 -4.56 27.43
N LEU A 254 12.81 -3.90 28.43
CA LEU A 254 12.99 -2.45 28.41
C LEU A 254 14.32 -2.13 27.72
N VAL A 255 14.23 -1.53 26.53
CA VAL A 255 15.40 -1.09 25.76
C VAL A 255 15.57 0.42 25.89
N GLU A 256 16.74 0.85 26.37
CA GLU A 256 17.09 2.27 26.46
C GLU A 256 17.81 2.72 25.17
N LEU A 257 17.22 3.68 24.45
CA LEU A 257 17.78 4.23 23.21
C LEU A 257 18.09 5.72 23.40
N ASN A 258 19.35 6.09 23.16
CA ASN A 258 19.78 7.49 23.16
C ASN A 258 19.48 8.12 21.79
N VAL A 259 18.43 8.93 21.73
CA VAL A 259 17.97 9.59 20.50
C VAL A 259 17.96 11.11 20.65
N ALA A 260 18.33 11.82 19.59
CA ALA A 260 18.30 13.28 19.54
C ALA A 260 16.97 13.83 19.00
N SER A 261 16.19 13.01 18.29
CA SER A 261 14.91 13.38 17.71
C SER A 261 13.96 12.20 17.70
N VAL A 262 12.67 12.45 17.95
CA VAL A 262 11.59 11.45 17.93
C VAL A 262 10.53 11.86 16.91
N ILE A 263 10.03 10.92 16.11
CA ILE A 263 8.92 11.15 15.18
C ILE A 263 7.75 10.27 15.62
N LEU A 264 6.61 10.91 15.92
CA LEU A 264 5.38 10.23 16.32
C LEU A 264 4.49 9.97 15.09
N ALA A 265 4.12 8.70 14.91
CA ALA A 265 3.25 8.25 13.83
C ALA A 265 2.21 7.18 14.28
N PRO A 266 1.47 7.39 15.39
CA PRO A 266 0.51 6.40 15.92
C PRO A 266 -0.72 6.16 15.03
N GLY A 267 -0.88 6.89 13.92
CA GLY A 267 -1.97 6.69 12.99
C GLY A 267 -3.30 7.22 13.51
N TYR A 268 -4.37 6.41 13.38
CA TYR A 268 -5.74 6.79 13.68
C TYR A 268 -6.62 5.59 14.04
N GLU A 269 -7.79 5.89 14.60
CA GLU A 269 -8.90 4.95 14.76
C GLU A 269 -10.13 5.41 13.96
N THR A 270 -11.02 4.50 13.62
CA THR A 270 -12.32 4.88 13.04
C THR A 270 -13.34 5.16 14.12
N VAL A 271 -14.20 6.14 13.87
CA VAL A 271 -15.34 6.42 14.75
C VAL A 271 -16.22 5.17 14.84
N PRO A 272 -16.58 4.70 16.05
CA PRO A 272 -17.44 3.53 16.20
C PRO A 272 -18.80 3.76 15.52
N ALA A 273 -19.11 2.98 14.47
CA ALA A 273 -20.37 3.14 13.74
C ALA A 273 -21.62 2.91 14.62
N ALA A 274 -21.48 2.15 15.71
CA ALA A 274 -22.54 1.95 16.71
C ALA A 274 -22.97 3.26 17.40
N ALA A 275 -22.13 4.31 17.38
CA ALA A 275 -22.48 5.63 17.90
C ALA A 275 -23.57 6.32 17.07
N VAL A 276 -23.73 5.94 15.80
CA VAL A 276 -24.71 6.50 14.85
C VAL A 276 -25.85 5.49 14.65
N GLY A 277 -26.62 5.28 15.72
CA GLY A 277 -27.59 4.18 15.84
C GLY A 277 -28.78 4.24 14.87
N GLU A 278 -29.05 5.39 14.24
CA GLU A 278 -30.14 5.60 13.28
C GLU A 278 -29.96 4.83 11.97
N TYR A 279 -28.73 4.41 11.64
CA TYR A 279 -28.44 3.62 10.44
C TYR A 279 -28.44 2.11 10.68
N GLY A 280 -28.59 1.68 11.94
CA GLY A 280 -28.84 0.27 12.28
C GLY A 280 -27.60 -0.63 12.25
N TYR A 281 -26.38 -0.07 12.29
CA TYR A 281 -25.16 -0.86 12.46
C TYR A 281 -25.20 -1.69 13.74
N GLY A 282 -24.76 -2.96 13.67
CA GLY A 282 -24.85 -3.93 14.77
C GLY A 282 -26.27 -4.45 15.06
N ARG A 283 -27.31 -3.83 14.47
CA ARG A 283 -28.71 -4.31 14.56
C ARG A 283 -29.14 -5.05 13.29
N TYR A 284 -28.73 -4.55 12.13
CA TYR A 284 -29.05 -5.13 10.83
C TYR A 284 -27.79 -5.76 10.24
N GLU A 285 -27.84 -7.05 9.92
CA GLU A 285 -26.67 -7.81 9.43
C GLU A 285 -26.13 -7.26 8.10
N ASN A 286 -26.99 -6.67 7.26
CA ASN A 286 -26.60 -6.12 5.96
C ASN A 286 -26.17 -4.65 6.03
N VAL A 287 -25.96 -4.09 7.23
CA VAL A 287 -25.36 -2.77 7.44
C VAL A 287 -23.94 -2.97 7.96
N ILE A 288 -22.96 -2.60 7.15
CA ILE A 288 -21.53 -2.75 7.44
C ILE A 288 -20.81 -1.41 7.35
N THR A 289 -19.61 -1.31 7.89
CA THR A 289 -18.72 -0.16 7.73
C THR A 289 -17.92 -0.25 6.43
N SER A 290 -17.39 0.88 5.96
CA SER A 290 -16.44 0.90 4.84
C SER A 290 -15.18 0.07 5.12
N ARG A 291 -14.71 -0.02 6.37
CA ARG A 291 -13.57 -0.90 6.72
C ARG A 291 -13.89 -2.38 6.56
N GLU A 292 -15.06 -2.82 6.98
CA GLU A 292 -15.53 -4.19 6.75
C GLU A 292 -15.69 -4.46 5.24
N PHE A 293 -16.24 -3.50 4.49
CA PHE A 293 -16.37 -3.60 3.05
C PHE A 293 -15.02 -3.67 2.33
N GLU A 294 -14.03 -2.87 2.74
CA GLU A 294 -12.64 -2.94 2.26
C GLU A 294 -12.06 -4.35 2.47
N ARG A 295 -12.37 -5.01 3.60
CA ARG A 295 -11.96 -6.40 3.83
C ARG A 295 -12.67 -7.36 2.87
N TYR A 296 -13.93 -7.16 2.51
CA TYR A 296 -14.59 -7.97 1.49
C TYR A 296 -13.99 -7.77 0.08
N LEU A 297 -13.64 -6.53 -0.29
CA LEU A 297 -13.01 -6.23 -1.57
C LEU A 297 -11.56 -6.74 -1.64
N SER A 298 -10.89 -6.88 -0.51
CA SER A 298 -9.49 -7.29 -0.43
C SER A 298 -9.29 -8.75 -0.86
N ALA A 299 -8.31 -8.98 -1.75
CA ALA A 299 -7.89 -10.33 -2.14
C ALA A 299 -7.34 -11.16 -0.96
N SER A 300 -6.71 -10.52 0.03
CA SER A 300 -6.30 -11.14 1.30
C SER A 300 -7.37 -11.08 2.40
N GLY A 301 -8.59 -10.72 2.02
CA GLY A 301 -9.75 -10.62 2.90
C GLY A 301 -10.44 -11.95 3.13
N PRO A 302 -11.42 -12.00 4.07
CA PRO A 302 -12.11 -13.23 4.44
C PRO A 302 -12.90 -13.87 3.29
N THR A 303 -13.28 -13.08 2.28
CA THR A 303 -14.04 -13.52 1.11
C THR A 303 -13.18 -13.55 -0.16
N SER A 304 -11.87 -13.34 -0.05
CA SER A 304 -10.93 -13.32 -1.19
C SER A 304 -11.35 -12.35 -2.31
N GLY A 305 -11.90 -11.18 -1.97
CA GLY A 305 -12.40 -10.21 -2.95
C GLY A 305 -13.89 -10.37 -3.30
N GLY A 306 -14.57 -11.39 -2.79
CA GLY A 306 -15.99 -11.61 -2.98
C GLY A 306 -16.85 -10.62 -2.18
N VAL A 307 -17.66 -9.81 -2.88
CA VAL A 307 -18.60 -8.89 -2.23
C VAL A 307 -19.91 -9.64 -1.96
N ILE A 308 -20.27 -9.75 -0.67
CA ILE A 308 -21.43 -10.52 -0.21
C ILE A 308 -22.28 -9.73 0.78
N ARG A 309 -23.53 -10.17 0.93
CA ARG A 309 -24.43 -9.78 2.02
C ARG A 309 -24.13 -10.63 3.25
N PRO A 310 -23.77 -10.05 4.41
CA PRO A 310 -23.44 -10.84 5.60
C PRO A 310 -24.58 -11.73 6.09
N GLY A 311 -25.85 -11.30 5.95
CA GLY A 311 -26.99 -12.05 6.48
C GLY A 311 -27.37 -13.32 5.70
N ASP A 312 -26.96 -13.45 4.43
CA ASP A 312 -27.28 -14.65 3.62
C ASP A 312 -26.16 -15.11 2.67
N ASN A 313 -24.99 -14.49 2.73
CA ASN A 313 -23.80 -14.74 1.91
C ASN A 313 -24.02 -14.64 0.39
N LYS A 314 -25.10 -13.99 -0.06
CA LYS A 314 -25.36 -13.80 -1.50
C LYS A 314 -24.74 -12.51 -2.01
N PRO A 315 -24.38 -12.43 -3.30
CA PRO A 315 -23.91 -11.18 -3.91
C PRO A 315 -25.04 -10.13 -3.91
N PRO A 316 -24.80 -8.90 -3.42
CA PRO A 316 -25.78 -7.82 -3.49
C PRO A 316 -25.96 -7.34 -4.92
N LYS A 317 -27.20 -6.99 -5.30
CA LYS A 317 -27.51 -6.33 -6.58
C LYS A 317 -27.56 -4.82 -6.45
N ARG A 318 -27.84 -4.31 -5.24
CA ARG A 318 -27.92 -2.87 -4.94
C ARG A 318 -27.16 -2.55 -3.66
N ILE A 319 -26.18 -1.64 -3.75
CA ILE A 319 -25.37 -1.20 -2.61
C ILE A 319 -25.59 0.30 -2.40
N ALA A 320 -25.84 0.72 -1.16
CA ALA A 320 -25.88 2.12 -0.78
C ALA A 320 -24.68 2.48 0.12
N PHE A 321 -23.95 3.54 -0.21
CA PHE A 321 -22.97 4.15 0.67
C PHE A 321 -23.57 5.37 1.34
N ILE A 322 -23.44 5.48 2.66
CA ILE A 322 -23.86 6.66 3.42
C ILE A 322 -22.60 7.39 3.89
N GLN A 323 -22.40 8.61 3.41
CA GLN A 323 -21.25 9.46 3.74
C GLN A 323 -21.38 10.11 5.12
N CYS A 324 -20.25 10.61 5.64
CA CYS A 324 -20.17 11.44 6.85
C CYS A 324 -20.67 10.75 8.14
N VAL A 325 -20.58 9.41 8.23
CA VAL A 325 -20.95 8.69 9.45
C VAL A 325 -19.89 8.91 10.52
N GLY A 326 -20.20 9.67 11.58
CA GLY A 326 -19.21 10.04 12.61
C GLY A 326 -18.23 11.11 12.13
N SER A 327 -18.61 11.98 11.21
CA SER A 327 -17.81 13.13 10.78
C SER A 327 -18.73 14.25 10.32
N ARG A 328 -18.33 15.51 10.55
CA ARG A 328 -19.22 16.68 10.37
C ARG A 328 -20.51 16.51 11.18
N ASP A 329 -20.39 15.83 12.31
CA ASP A 329 -21.47 15.56 13.25
C ASP A 329 -21.29 16.48 14.46
N PHE A 330 -22.18 17.46 14.55
CA PHE A 330 -22.19 18.50 15.57
C PHE A 330 -22.96 18.09 16.83
N THR A 331 -23.43 16.84 16.92
CA THR A 331 -23.98 16.29 18.16
C THR A 331 -22.89 15.92 19.16
N SER A 332 -21.66 15.69 18.69
CA SER A 332 -20.46 15.45 19.52
C SER A 332 -19.33 16.40 19.14
N LYS A 333 -18.73 17.03 20.16
CA LYS A 333 -17.60 17.97 19.98
C LYS A 333 -16.35 17.33 19.39
N THR A 334 -16.23 16.01 19.42
CA THR A 334 -15.03 15.29 18.95
C THR A 334 -15.12 14.86 17.48
N THR A 335 -16.22 15.18 16.78
CA THR A 335 -16.50 14.71 15.39
C THR A 335 -17.00 15.81 14.46
N GLU A 336 -16.88 17.08 14.85
CA GLU A 336 -17.36 18.25 14.11
C GLU A 336 -16.58 18.53 12.80
N TYR A 337 -15.44 17.87 12.63
CA TYR A 337 -14.57 18.03 11.46
C TYR A 337 -14.87 17.01 10.36
N CYS A 338 -14.30 17.27 9.17
CA CYS A 338 -14.34 16.34 8.06
C CYS A 338 -13.18 15.35 8.13
N CYS A 339 -13.44 14.06 7.93
CA CYS A 339 -12.39 13.04 7.90
C CYS A 339 -11.47 13.10 6.67
N SER A 340 -11.69 14.03 5.74
CA SER A 340 -10.93 14.29 4.49
C SER A 340 -10.93 13.16 3.45
N VAL A 341 -11.02 11.89 3.85
CA VAL A 341 -10.83 10.73 2.98
C VAL A 341 -12.12 9.96 2.65
N GLY A 342 -13.20 10.20 3.41
CA GLY A 342 -14.50 9.51 3.31
C GLY A 342 -15.03 9.39 1.89
N CYS A 343 -15.17 10.53 1.21
CA CYS A 343 -15.69 10.58 -0.15
C CYS A 343 -14.84 9.75 -1.12
N MET A 344 -13.51 9.83 -1.01
CA MET A 344 -12.61 9.18 -1.96
C MET A 344 -12.55 7.68 -1.79
N TYR A 345 -12.49 7.17 -0.55
CA TYR A 345 -12.47 5.72 -0.37
C TYR A 345 -13.83 5.11 -0.73
N ALA A 346 -14.95 5.81 -0.53
CA ALA A 346 -16.26 5.30 -0.95
C ALA A 346 -16.42 5.24 -2.47
N ILE A 347 -15.93 6.26 -3.20
CA ILE A 347 -15.88 6.22 -4.67
C ILE A 347 -14.98 5.07 -5.13
N LYS A 348 -13.80 4.91 -4.51
CA LYS A 348 -12.86 3.82 -4.82
C LYS A 348 -13.50 2.45 -4.58
N GLU A 349 -14.08 2.24 -3.41
CA GLU A 349 -14.77 0.99 -3.04
C GLU A 349 -15.95 0.70 -3.96
N ALA A 350 -16.71 1.72 -4.38
CA ALA A 350 -17.80 1.58 -5.36
C ALA A 350 -17.28 1.13 -6.73
N VAL A 351 -16.20 1.74 -7.24
CA VAL A 351 -15.59 1.35 -8.51
C VAL A 351 -15.07 -0.08 -8.46
N ILE A 352 -14.32 -0.44 -7.40
CA ILE A 352 -13.80 -1.81 -7.24
C ILE A 352 -14.95 -2.81 -7.09
N ALA A 353 -16.02 -2.46 -6.39
CA ALA A 353 -17.20 -3.33 -6.28
C ALA A 353 -17.88 -3.56 -7.63
N GLN A 354 -17.95 -2.55 -8.51
CA GLN A 354 -18.42 -2.74 -9.90
C GLN A 354 -17.51 -3.66 -10.71
N GLU A 355 -16.19 -3.54 -10.53
CA GLU A 355 -15.21 -4.42 -11.20
C GLU A 355 -15.32 -5.87 -10.72
N HIS A 356 -15.57 -6.08 -9.43
CA HIS A 356 -15.71 -7.40 -8.82
C HIS A 356 -17.10 -8.03 -9.04
N LEU A 357 -18.15 -7.20 -9.16
CA LEU A 357 -19.54 -7.62 -9.39
C LEU A 357 -20.18 -6.86 -10.55
N PRO A 358 -19.90 -7.24 -11.82
CA PRO A 358 -20.47 -6.56 -12.97
C PRO A 358 -22.00 -6.49 -12.93
N GLY A 359 -22.54 -5.27 -13.05
CA GLY A 359 -23.99 -5.02 -13.07
C GLY A 359 -24.61 -4.73 -11.71
N VAL A 360 -23.82 -4.68 -10.63
CA VAL A 360 -24.27 -4.16 -9.33
C VAL A 360 -24.65 -2.67 -9.46
N LYS A 361 -25.77 -2.27 -8.87
CA LYS A 361 -26.19 -0.86 -8.85
C LYS A 361 -25.72 -0.21 -7.56
N ILE A 362 -24.82 0.76 -7.67
CA ILE A 362 -24.24 1.44 -6.52
C ILE A 362 -24.77 2.86 -6.42
N THR A 363 -25.11 3.28 -5.20
CA THR A 363 -25.53 4.65 -4.90
C THR A 363 -24.73 5.21 -3.74
N ILE A 364 -24.19 6.41 -3.89
CA ILE A 364 -23.47 7.13 -2.84
C ILE A 364 -24.33 8.32 -2.39
N PHE A 365 -24.76 8.33 -1.13
CA PHE A 365 -25.49 9.43 -0.52
C PHE A 365 -24.54 10.37 0.20
N PHE A 366 -24.49 11.63 -0.22
CA PHE A 366 -23.52 12.62 0.27
C PHE A 366 -24.12 14.00 0.55
N ILE A 367 -23.39 14.86 1.26
CA ILE A 367 -23.75 16.26 1.52
C ILE A 367 -22.97 17.21 0.59
N ASP A 368 -21.64 17.08 0.63
CA ASP A 368 -20.70 17.77 -0.29
C ASP A 368 -19.67 16.74 -0.76
N MET A 369 -19.38 16.70 -2.06
CA MET A 369 -18.36 15.79 -2.58
C MET A 369 -16.96 16.44 -2.47
N ARG A 370 -16.09 15.86 -1.64
CA ARG A 370 -14.78 16.43 -1.26
C ARG A 370 -13.59 15.77 -1.95
N THR A 371 -13.61 15.79 -3.28
CA THR A 371 -12.58 15.28 -4.20
C THR A 371 -11.49 16.32 -4.48
N HIS A 372 -10.77 16.73 -3.43
CA HIS A 372 -9.86 17.89 -3.43
C HIS A 372 -8.40 17.59 -3.81
N GLY A 373 -8.00 16.31 -3.85
CA GLY A 373 -6.67 15.89 -4.27
C GLY A 373 -6.44 16.00 -5.78
N LYS A 374 -5.16 15.98 -6.19
CA LYS A 374 -4.77 16.01 -7.60
C LYS A 374 -5.33 14.78 -8.32
N GLY A 375 -6.12 14.99 -9.37
CA GLY A 375 -6.80 13.92 -10.12
C GLY A 375 -8.06 13.34 -9.45
N TYR A 376 -8.43 13.77 -8.24
CA TYR A 376 -9.56 13.19 -7.52
C TYR A 376 -10.91 13.55 -8.14
N GLU A 377 -11.06 14.78 -8.66
CA GLU A 377 -12.28 15.18 -9.38
C GLU A 377 -12.47 14.34 -10.64
N ASN A 378 -11.40 14.09 -11.39
CA ASN A 378 -11.44 13.26 -12.58
C ASN A 378 -11.85 11.83 -12.24
N TYR A 379 -11.35 11.28 -11.12
CA TYR A 379 -11.75 9.96 -10.64
C TYR A 379 -13.23 9.89 -10.25
N TYR A 380 -13.76 10.95 -9.63
CA TYR A 380 -15.19 11.08 -9.33
C TYR A 380 -16.04 11.11 -10.60
N VAL A 381 -15.71 11.98 -11.55
CA VAL A 381 -16.41 12.08 -12.85
C VAL A 381 -16.37 10.74 -13.59
N ARG A 382 -15.24 10.03 -13.52
CA ARG A 382 -15.08 8.70 -14.11
C ARG A 382 -16.01 7.67 -13.47
N ALA A 383 -16.12 7.66 -12.14
CA ALA A 383 -17.01 6.74 -11.43
C ALA A 383 -18.49 6.91 -11.86
N GLU A 384 -18.93 8.15 -12.09
CA GLU A 384 -20.29 8.41 -12.58
C GLU A 384 -20.46 8.04 -14.05
N LYS A 385 -19.57 8.53 -14.93
CA LYS A 385 -19.74 8.41 -16.38
C LYS A 385 -19.40 7.03 -16.94
N GLU A 386 -18.34 6.38 -16.43
CA GLU A 386 -17.85 5.10 -16.96
C GLU A 386 -18.37 3.90 -16.17
N TYR A 387 -18.50 4.03 -14.85
CA TYR A 387 -18.93 2.93 -13.96
C TYR A 387 -20.40 3.04 -13.50
N GLY A 388 -21.12 4.10 -13.89
CA GLY A 388 -22.54 4.27 -13.59
C GLY A 388 -22.86 4.38 -12.09
N VAL A 389 -21.90 4.81 -11.27
CA VAL A 389 -22.12 5.04 -9.83
C VAL A 389 -23.04 6.24 -9.67
N ARG A 390 -24.19 6.06 -9.00
CA ARG A 390 -25.16 7.13 -8.80
C ARG A 390 -24.82 7.92 -7.53
N CYS A 391 -24.44 9.18 -7.64
CA CYS A 391 -24.19 10.02 -6.48
C CYS A 391 -25.41 10.91 -6.21
N ILE A 392 -26.04 10.74 -5.05
CA ILE A 392 -27.23 11.50 -4.64
C ILE A 392 -26.84 12.43 -3.51
N ARG A 393 -27.05 13.73 -3.73
CA ARG A 393 -26.84 14.73 -2.69
C ARG A 393 -28.02 14.72 -1.72
N SER A 394 -27.92 13.93 -0.67
CA SER A 394 -28.92 13.87 0.40
C SER A 394 -28.34 13.30 1.68
N SER A 395 -28.80 13.82 2.82
CA SER A 395 -28.60 13.15 4.10
C SER A 395 -29.69 12.09 4.26
N VAL A 396 -29.29 10.83 4.42
CA VAL A 396 -30.24 9.73 4.65
C VAL A 396 -30.90 9.93 6.01
N SER A 397 -32.24 9.98 6.03
CA SER A 397 -33.00 10.26 7.25
C SER A 397 -33.20 9.03 8.12
N SER A 398 -33.33 7.84 7.52
CA SER A 398 -33.47 6.58 8.26
C SER A 398 -33.20 5.36 7.40
N VAL A 399 -32.68 4.30 8.03
CA VAL A 399 -32.55 2.95 7.45
C VAL A 399 -33.49 1.98 8.18
N ARG A 400 -34.24 1.17 7.45
CA ARG A 400 -35.16 0.15 8.02
C ARG A 400 -35.00 -1.19 7.34
N GLU A 401 -34.80 -2.26 8.11
CA GLU A 401 -34.78 -3.63 7.55
C GLU A 401 -36.19 -4.14 7.24
N MET A 402 -36.35 -4.70 6.04
CA MET A 402 -37.56 -5.37 5.59
C MET A 402 -37.57 -6.83 6.07
N LYS A 403 -38.51 -7.19 6.96
CA LYS A 403 -38.52 -8.50 7.65
C LYS A 403 -38.47 -9.73 6.73
N GLN A 404 -39.09 -9.65 5.54
CA GLN A 404 -39.20 -10.80 4.62
C GLN A 404 -37.96 -10.99 3.75
N THR A 405 -37.37 -9.90 3.26
CA THR A 405 -36.26 -9.93 2.29
C THR A 405 -34.90 -9.65 2.91
N LYS A 406 -34.88 -9.15 4.15
CA LYS A 406 -33.68 -8.62 4.82
C LYS A 406 -33.00 -7.46 4.06
N ASN A 407 -33.71 -6.86 3.10
CA ASN A 407 -33.25 -5.66 2.40
C ASN A 407 -33.43 -4.43 3.30
N LEU A 408 -32.68 -3.37 2.99
CA LEU A 408 -32.61 -2.15 3.76
C LEU A 408 -33.29 -1.02 2.98
N ARG A 409 -34.42 -0.53 3.50
CA ARG A 409 -35.13 0.62 2.95
C ARG A 409 -34.52 1.91 3.49
N LEU A 410 -33.98 2.71 2.59
CA LEU A 410 -33.45 4.04 2.87
C LEU A 410 -34.50 5.08 2.53
N ARG A 411 -34.67 6.05 3.44
CA ARG A 411 -35.48 7.25 3.20
C ARG A 411 -34.57 8.46 3.06
N TYR A 412 -34.78 9.25 2.02
CA TYR A 412 -33.99 10.46 1.74
C TYR A 412 -34.84 11.48 0.95
N ILE A 413 -34.37 12.71 0.88
CA ILE A 413 -34.97 13.77 0.04
C ILE A 413 -34.11 13.93 -1.21
N ASP A 414 -34.70 13.82 -2.39
CA ASP A 414 -33.96 14.06 -3.64
C ASP A 414 -33.76 15.55 -3.91
N GLU A 415 -33.05 15.88 -5.00
CA GLU A 415 -32.76 17.28 -5.35
C GLU A 415 -33.99 18.08 -5.76
N THR A 416 -35.13 17.43 -6.03
CA THR A 416 -36.41 18.10 -6.30
C THR A 416 -37.18 18.46 -5.02
N GLY A 417 -36.65 18.07 -3.86
CA GLY A 417 -37.33 18.22 -2.57
C GLY A 417 -38.36 17.12 -2.31
N THR A 418 -38.38 16.05 -3.10
CA THR A 418 -39.34 14.95 -2.95
C THR A 418 -38.78 13.86 -2.04
N ASN A 419 -39.62 13.33 -1.14
CA ASN A 419 -39.26 12.17 -0.32
C ASN A 419 -39.19 10.91 -1.19
N GLN A 420 -38.07 10.20 -1.10
CA GLN A 420 -37.84 8.92 -1.75
C GLN A 420 -37.68 7.82 -0.70
N ASP A 421 -38.27 6.66 -0.99
CA ASP A 421 -38.06 5.41 -0.25
C ASP A 421 -37.49 4.38 -1.24
N GLU A 422 -36.26 3.90 -1.00
CA GLU A 422 -35.56 3.00 -1.92
C GLU A 422 -34.93 1.80 -1.19
N ASP A 423 -35.10 0.60 -1.73
CA ASP A 423 -34.61 -0.64 -1.15
C ASP A 423 -33.22 -1.01 -1.70
N PHE A 424 -32.30 -1.34 -0.78
CA PHE A 424 -30.94 -1.80 -1.05
C PHE A 424 -30.69 -3.17 -0.44
N ASP A 425 -29.76 -3.93 -1.02
CA ASP A 425 -29.39 -5.26 -0.51
C ASP A 425 -28.31 -5.16 0.58
N LEU A 426 -27.43 -4.18 0.46
CA LEU A 426 -26.31 -3.90 1.36
C LEU A 426 -26.18 -2.38 1.58
N VAL A 427 -25.90 -1.97 2.81
CA VAL A 427 -25.58 -0.57 3.16
C VAL A 427 -24.18 -0.52 3.75
N VAL A 428 -23.35 0.37 3.21
CA VAL A 428 -21.98 0.63 3.65
C VAL A 428 -21.93 2.02 4.31
N LEU A 429 -21.59 2.03 5.59
CA LEU A 429 -21.40 3.25 6.38
C LEU A 429 -19.97 3.74 6.21
N THR A 430 -19.82 4.89 5.57
CA THR A 430 -18.53 5.56 5.37
C THR A 430 -18.13 6.22 6.69
N VAL A 431 -17.43 5.47 7.53
CA VAL A 431 -17.06 5.89 8.89
C VAL A 431 -15.94 6.94 8.91
N GLY A 432 -16.09 7.89 9.82
CA GLY A 432 -15.12 8.92 10.13
C GLY A 432 -13.82 8.39 10.74
N ILE A 433 -12.85 9.29 10.82
CA ILE A 433 -11.56 9.07 11.47
C ILE A 433 -11.55 9.85 12.78
N GLN A 434 -10.99 9.28 13.83
CA GLN A 434 -10.75 9.91 15.12
C GLN A 434 -9.32 9.67 15.62
N CYS A 435 -8.92 10.46 16.62
CA CYS A 435 -7.65 10.27 17.31
C CYS A 435 -7.64 8.89 18.01
N PRO A 436 -6.52 8.13 17.96
CA PRO A 436 -6.41 6.88 18.69
C PRO A 436 -6.61 7.06 20.19
N SER A 437 -7.32 6.12 20.81
CA SER A 437 -7.62 6.12 22.24
C SER A 437 -6.35 6.16 23.11
N GLU A 438 -5.31 5.45 22.69
CA GLU A 438 -4.01 5.37 23.40
C GLU A 438 -3.14 6.62 23.23
N PHE A 439 -3.43 7.49 22.25
CA PHE A 439 -2.59 8.68 22.02
C PHE A 439 -2.62 9.64 23.20
N GLY A 440 -3.73 9.69 23.96
CA GLY A 440 -3.81 10.50 25.17
C GLY A 440 -2.69 10.14 26.17
N LEU A 441 -2.52 8.85 26.46
CA LEU A 441 -1.49 8.34 27.36
C LEU A 441 -0.08 8.64 26.83
N LEU A 442 0.14 8.44 25.52
CA LEU A 442 1.42 8.75 24.88
C LEU A 442 1.75 10.25 24.96
N SER A 443 0.76 11.11 24.66
CA SER A 443 0.94 12.56 24.70
C SER A 443 1.23 13.07 26.10
N ASP A 444 0.55 12.52 27.12
CA ASP A 444 0.74 12.90 28.52
C ASP A 444 2.10 12.43 29.05
N ALA A 445 2.54 11.21 28.67
CA ALA A 445 3.86 10.68 29.03
C ALA A 445 5.02 11.51 28.44
N VAL A 446 4.84 12.05 27.24
CA VAL A 446 5.85 12.83 26.52
C VAL A 446 5.73 14.34 26.79
N GLY A 447 4.61 14.80 27.35
CA GLY A 447 4.33 16.22 27.63
C GLY A 447 3.96 17.02 26.39
N LEU A 448 3.09 16.48 25.54
CA LEU A 448 2.64 17.10 24.28
C LEU A 448 1.24 17.70 24.41
N ALA A 449 1.04 18.88 23.83
CA ALA A 449 -0.28 19.46 23.74
C ALA A 449 -1.13 18.76 22.67
N ARG A 450 -2.43 18.69 22.95
CA ARG A 450 -3.46 18.19 22.04
C ARG A 450 -4.39 19.33 21.63
N ASN A 451 -4.91 19.27 20.41
CA ASN A 451 -5.94 20.19 19.96
C ASN A 451 -7.31 19.85 20.57
N GLU A 452 -8.34 20.65 20.25
CA GLU A 452 -9.71 20.47 20.76
C GLU A 452 -10.35 19.11 20.41
N TYR A 453 -9.84 18.43 19.39
CA TYR A 453 -10.30 17.12 18.93
C TYR A 453 -9.43 15.95 19.44
N GLY A 454 -8.42 16.24 20.28
CA GLY A 454 -7.51 15.25 20.85
C GLY A 454 -6.31 14.87 19.97
N PHE A 455 -6.20 15.42 18.76
CA PHE A 455 -5.05 15.22 17.86
C PHE A 455 -3.83 16.02 18.33
N CYS A 456 -2.65 15.74 17.79
CA CYS A 456 -1.44 16.48 18.13
C CYS A 456 -1.55 17.96 17.72
N GLN A 457 -1.27 18.88 18.66
CA GLN A 457 -1.24 20.30 18.37
C GLN A 457 0.04 20.66 17.60
N THR A 458 -0.10 21.29 16.43
CA THR A 458 1.00 21.79 15.61
C THR A 458 0.76 23.25 15.19
N ASP A 459 1.80 23.90 14.68
CA ASP A 459 1.70 25.24 14.08
C ASP A 459 1.47 25.16 12.56
N ILE A 460 0.84 26.18 11.97
CA ILE A 460 0.49 26.20 10.54
C ILE A 460 1.74 26.36 9.66
N PHE A 461 2.74 27.11 10.13
CA PHE A 461 4.01 27.34 9.46
C PHE A 461 5.07 26.29 9.85
N SER A 462 4.81 25.51 10.90
CA SER A 462 5.62 24.33 11.28
C SER A 462 4.75 23.07 11.50
N PRO A 463 4.09 22.55 10.44
CA PRO A 463 3.07 21.51 10.53
C PRO A 463 3.55 20.11 10.93
N THR A 464 4.86 19.91 11.09
CA THR A 464 5.46 18.66 11.59
C THR A 464 6.02 18.80 13.01
N ASN A 465 6.11 20.03 13.52
CA ASN A 465 6.68 20.29 14.84
C ASN A 465 5.57 20.20 15.89
N THR A 466 5.86 19.47 16.96
CA THR A 466 4.97 19.44 18.12
C THR A 466 5.25 20.63 19.03
N THR A 467 4.50 20.76 20.14
CA THR A 467 4.76 21.77 21.17
C THR A 467 6.02 21.51 22.00
N ARG A 468 6.78 20.44 21.71
CA ARG A 468 8.02 20.09 22.40
C ARG A 468 9.14 19.90 21.38
N ASP A 469 10.21 20.67 21.57
CA ASP A 469 11.39 20.61 20.70
C ASP A 469 12.03 19.22 20.70
N GLY A 470 12.53 18.82 19.53
CA GLY A 470 13.08 17.48 19.28
C GLY A 470 12.03 16.39 19.03
N ILE A 471 10.74 16.71 19.15
CA ILE A 471 9.64 15.77 18.90
C ILE A 471 8.79 16.27 17.74
N PHE A 472 8.67 15.43 16.72
CA PHE A 472 7.97 15.70 15.48
C PHE A 472 6.79 14.74 15.32
N VAL A 473 5.90 15.07 14.39
CA VAL A 473 4.70 14.29 14.12
C VAL A 473 4.46 14.15 12.62
N CYS A 474 3.93 13.00 12.20
CA CYS A 474 3.50 12.79 10.83
C CYS A 474 2.28 11.88 10.71
N GLY A 475 1.56 12.03 9.60
CA GLY A 475 0.39 11.23 9.27
C GLY A 475 -0.88 11.75 9.93
N VAL A 476 -1.84 10.85 10.13
CA VAL A 476 -3.21 11.19 10.50
C VAL A 476 -3.32 11.81 11.90
N ILE A 477 -2.37 11.54 12.79
CA ILE A 477 -2.37 12.07 14.15
C ILE A 477 -2.24 13.60 14.23
N GLN A 478 -1.77 14.25 13.18
CA GLN A 478 -1.75 15.72 13.09
C GLN A 478 -3.09 16.27 12.58
N GLU A 479 -3.75 15.58 11.65
CA GLU A 479 -5.05 15.93 11.07
C GLU A 479 -5.52 14.79 10.14
N PRO A 480 -6.83 14.51 9.99
CA PRO A 480 -7.34 13.59 8.97
C PRO A 480 -6.84 13.90 7.55
N LYS A 481 -6.11 12.96 6.95
CA LYS A 481 -5.48 13.09 5.63
C LYS A 481 -5.31 11.73 4.95
N ASP A 482 -5.02 11.74 3.66
CA ASP A 482 -4.82 10.53 2.86
C ASP A 482 -3.37 10.01 2.89
N ILE A 483 -3.13 8.94 2.13
CA ILE A 483 -1.81 8.29 2.04
C ILE A 483 -0.76 9.21 1.41
N PRO A 484 -0.99 9.82 0.22
CA PRO A 484 -0.04 10.78 -0.34
C PRO A 484 0.38 11.87 0.65
N ASP A 485 -0.57 12.54 1.28
CA ASP A 485 -0.27 13.65 2.21
C ASP A 485 0.44 13.12 3.47
N SER A 486 0.12 11.90 3.94
CA SER A 486 0.83 11.25 5.04
C SER A 486 2.29 10.90 4.71
N VAL A 487 2.57 10.40 3.50
CA VAL A 487 3.93 10.06 3.04
C VAL A 487 4.79 11.32 2.86
N VAL A 488 4.20 12.38 2.29
CA VAL A 488 4.85 13.70 2.19
C VAL A 488 5.17 14.21 3.60
N GLN A 489 4.22 14.14 4.54
CA GLN A 489 4.44 14.59 5.92
C GLN A 489 5.49 13.77 6.67
N ALA A 490 5.54 12.45 6.46
CA ALA A 490 6.58 11.59 7.04
C ALA A 490 7.97 12.00 6.53
N SER A 491 8.10 12.29 5.23
CA SER A 491 9.35 12.79 4.64
C SER A 491 9.74 14.15 5.20
N ALA A 492 8.77 15.05 5.41
CA ALA A 492 8.99 16.36 6.01
C ALA A 492 9.39 16.32 7.49
N ALA A 493 8.78 15.41 8.26
CA ALA A 493 9.18 15.17 9.65
C ALA A 493 10.60 14.59 9.72
N ALA A 494 10.96 13.71 8.77
CA ALA A 494 12.32 13.20 8.64
C ALA A 494 13.33 14.30 8.27
N ALA A 495 12.96 15.28 7.42
CA ALA A 495 13.80 16.46 7.18
C ALA A 495 13.99 17.28 8.45
N SER A 496 12.91 17.59 9.16
CA SER A 496 12.97 18.41 10.40
C SER A 496 13.79 17.72 11.50
N ALA A 497 13.67 16.40 11.64
CA ALA A 497 14.54 15.60 12.51
C ALA A 497 15.99 15.61 12.00
N GLY A 498 16.19 15.47 10.70
CA GLY A 498 17.48 15.48 10.01
C GLY A 498 18.25 16.80 10.17
N GLU A 499 17.54 17.93 10.28
CA GLU A 499 18.11 19.25 10.58
C GLU A 499 18.77 19.26 11.96
N LEU A 500 18.15 18.65 12.98
CA LEU A 500 18.71 18.58 14.34
C LEU A 500 19.93 17.65 14.45
N ILE A 501 19.93 16.56 13.68
CA ILE A 501 20.98 15.53 13.75
C ILE A 501 22.01 15.63 12.62
N ALA A 502 22.06 16.75 11.89
CA ALA A 502 22.91 16.93 10.73
C ALA A 502 24.38 16.57 11.02
N ASN A 503 24.91 17.01 12.17
CA ASN A 503 26.30 16.74 12.60
C ASN A 503 26.59 15.27 12.96
N GLY A 504 25.55 14.47 13.26
CA GLY A 504 25.67 13.06 13.62
C GLY A 504 25.37 12.10 12.47
N ARG A 505 25.11 12.62 11.26
CA ARG A 505 24.70 11.80 10.11
C ARG A 505 25.77 10.76 9.78
N GLY A 506 25.37 9.49 9.70
CA GLY A 506 26.27 8.38 9.40
C GLY A 506 26.89 7.69 10.62
N ALA A 507 26.81 8.27 11.81
CA ALA A 507 27.55 7.77 12.98
C ALA A 507 27.06 6.40 13.51
N MET A 508 25.80 6.03 13.28
CA MET A 508 25.20 4.77 13.74
C MET A 508 24.67 3.91 12.59
N ILE A 509 25.21 4.06 11.38
CA ILE A 509 24.81 3.22 10.24
C ILE A 509 25.53 1.87 10.34
N SER A 510 24.78 0.77 10.37
CA SER A 510 25.30 -0.56 10.07
C SER A 510 25.31 -0.78 8.56
N GLU A 511 26.48 -1.02 7.96
CA GLU A 511 26.55 -1.40 6.55
C GLU A 511 25.93 -2.80 6.35
N LYS A 512 25.11 -2.92 5.31
CA LYS A 512 24.53 -4.22 4.93
C LYS A 512 25.62 -5.05 4.24
N GLU A 513 26.00 -6.15 4.87
CA GLU A 513 26.95 -7.10 4.28
C GLU A 513 26.23 -8.01 3.27
N TYR A 514 26.78 -8.11 2.06
CA TYR A 514 26.32 -9.04 1.03
C TYR A 514 27.26 -10.23 0.92
N PRO A 515 26.76 -11.44 0.60
CA PRO A 515 27.63 -12.56 0.27
C PRO A 515 28.50 -12.23 -0.96
N PRO A 516 29.69 -12.83 -1.12
CA PRO A 516 30.52 -12.64 -2.31
C PRO A 516 29.73 -12.90 -3.60
N GLU A 517 29.97 -12.08 -4.63
CA GLU A 517 29.31 -12.27 -5.91
C GLU A 517 29.87 -13.52 -6.60
N ARG A 518 28.98 -14.43 -7.00
CA ARG A 518 29.33 -15.65 -7.72
C ARG A 518 29.56 -15.33 -9.20
N GLY A 519 30.75 -15.62 -9.71
CA GLY A 519 31.06 -15.53 -11.14
C GLY A 519 30.36 -16.61 -11.95
N VAL A 520 29.68 -16.22 -13.04
CA VAL A 520 28.82 -17.11 -13.86
C VAL A 520 29.17 -17.11 -15.36
N PHE A 521 30.29 -16.49 -15.76
CA PHE A 521 30.64 -16.25 -17.16
C PHE A 521 30.77 -17.53 -18.03
N ASN A 522 31.16 -18.65 -17.43
CA ASN A 522 31.36 -19.92 -18.14
C ASN A 522 30.32 -21.00 -17.77
N GLU A 523 29.24 -20.61 -17.07
CA GLU A 523 28.18 -21.54 -16.72
C GLU A 523 27.10 -21.58 -17.81
N THR A 524 26.58 -22.76 -18.11
CA THR A 524 25.34 -22.88 -18.90
C THR A 524 24.21 -22.13 -18.20
N PRO A 525 23.40 -21.33 -18.92
CA PRO A 525 22.27 -20.64 -18.30
C PRO A 525 21.32 -21.61 -17.61
N ARG A 526 20.98 -21.29 -16.36
CA ARG A 526 20.01 -21.95 -15.48
C ARG A 526 19.07 -20.89 -14.94
N VAL A 527 17.96 -20.72 -15.63
CA VAL A 527 16.97 -19.67 -15.36
C VAL A 527 15.94 -20.17 -14.36
N GLY A 528 15.66 -19.39 -13.32
CA GLY A 528 14.48 -19.57 -12.47
C GLY A 528 13.37 -18.61 -12.88
N VAL A 529 12.16 -19.12 -13.11
CA VAL A 529 11.00 -18.31 -13.51
C VAL A 529 9.95 -18.31 -12.40
N PHE A 530 9.60 -17.13 -11.89
CA PHE A 530 8.60 -16.99 -10.82
C PHE A 530 7.41 -16.19 -11.34
N VAL A 531 6.24 -16.83 -11.42
CA VAL A 531 5.01 -16.23 -11.98
C VAL A 531 4.10 -15.77 -10.83
N CYS A 532 3.83 -14.48 -10.75
CA CYS A 532 3.11 -13.90 -9.62
C CYS A 532 1.59 -13.91 -9.84
N HIS A 533 0.83 -14.26 -8.79
CA HIS A 533 -0.63 -14.09 -8.78
C HIS A 533 -1.05 -12.64 -8.51
N CYS A 534 -0.27 -11.93 -7.69
CA CYS A 534 -0.55 -10.56 -7.24
C CYS A 534 -1.97 -10.42 -6.63
N GLY A 535 -2.37 -11.40 -5.82
CA GLY A 535 -3.74 -11.50 -5.35
C GLY A 535 -4.65 -11.92 -6.50
N HIS A 536 -5.73 -11.17 -6.71
CA HIS A 536 -6.59 -11.32 -7.89
C HIS A 536 -6.10 -10.51 -9.09
N ASN A 537 -5.12 -9.60 -8.94
CA ASN A 537 -4.78 -8.66 -10.01
C ASN A 537 -4.25 -9.32 -11.28
N ILE A 538 -3.53 -10.45 -11.16
CA ILE A 538 -3.08 -11.25 -12.31
C ILE A 538 -3.92 -12.52 -12.40
N ALA A 539 -4.07 -13.22 -11.28
CA ALA A 539 -4.72 -14.53 -11.25
C ALA A 539 -6.22 -14.53 -11.60
N SER A 540 -6.92 -13.40 -11.53
CA SER A 540 -8.32 -13.35 -11.98
C SER A 540 -8.47 -13.40 -13.50
N VAL A 541 -7.42 -13.06 -14.26
CA VAL A 541 -7.46 -12.94 -15.73
C VAL A 541 -6.51 -13.92 -16.41
N VAL A 542 -5.29 -14.05 -15.89
CA VAL A 542 -4.24 -14.93 -16.45
C VAL A 542 -4.21 -16.23 -15.66
N ASN A 543 -4.20 -17.37 -16.36
CA ASN A 543 -3.93 -18.65 -15.73
C ASN A 543 -2.43 -18.74 -15.36
N VAL A 544 -2.14 -18.41 -14.10
CA VAL A 544 -0.77 -18.30 -13.57
C VAL A 544 -0.08 -19.66 -13.49
N GLU A 545 -0.79 -20.68 -13.04
CA GLU A 545 -0.28 -22.05 -12.93
C GLU A 545 0.10 -22.60 -14.31
N ASP A 546 -0.79 -22.45 -15.30
CA ASP A 546 -0.51 -22.84 -16.69
C ASP A 546 0.66 -22.03 -17.28
N SER A 547 0.79 -20.75 -16.93
CA SER A 547 1.92 -19.91 -17.34
C SER A 547 3.25 -20.40 -16.72
N ALA A 548 3.27 -20.81 -15.45
CA ALA A 548 4.44 -21.40 -14.80
C ALA A 548 4.79 -22.78 -15.38
N ASN A 549 3.78 -23.62 -15.63
CA ASN A 549 3.93 -24.92 -16.29
C ASN A 549 4.41 -24.82 -17.74
N PHE A 550 4.04 -23.75 -18.44
CA PHE A 550 4.61 -23.44 -19.75
C PHE A 550 6.07 -23.02 -19.63
N ALA A 551 6.39 -22.15 -18.67
CA ALA A 551 7.75 -21.65 -18.45
C ALA A 551 8.74 -22.77 -18.13
N SER A 552 8.34 -23.79 -17.35
CA SER A 552 9.19 -24.93 -16.98
C SER A 552 9.68 -25.75 -18.18
N LYS A 553 9.00 -25.66 -19.32
CA LYS A 553 9.32 -26.38 -20.57
C LYS A 553 10.26 -25.59 -21.49
N LEU A 554 10.56 -24.34 -21.16
CA LEU A 554 11.42 -23.50 -21.97
C LEU A 554 12.89 -23.88 -21.79
N ASN A 555 13.67 -23.70 -22.86
CA ASN A 555 15.10 -24.00 -22.85
C ASN A 555 15.82 -23.26 -21.72
N ASN A 556 16.72 -23.96 -21.03
CA ASN A 556 17.52 -23.45 -19.90
C ASN A 556 16.74 -23.04 -18.64
N VAL A 557 15.42 -23.24 -18.58
CA VAL A 557 14.65 -23.06 -17.34
C VAL A 557 14.90 -24.26 -16.43
N ALA A 558 15.55 -24.01 -15.30
CA ALA A 558 15.89 -25.03 -14.30
C ALA A 558 14.85 -25.11 -13.17
N HIS A 559 14.06 -24.05 -12.98
CA HIS A 559 12.98 -23.98 -12.01
C HIS A 559 11.89 -23.05 -12.54
N ALA A 560 10.64 -23.42 -12.41
CA ALA A 560 9.53 -22.51 -12.58
C ALA A 560 8.45 -22.80 -11.55
N GLU A 561 7.90 -21.75 -10.95
CA GLU A 561 6.82 -21.87 -9.98
C GLU A 561 5.92 -20.63 -10.02
N ASP A 562 4.66 -20.82 -9.65
CA ASP A 562 3.76 -19.72 -9.34
C ASP A 562 3.84 -19.34 -7.85
N VAL A 563 3.73 -18.04 -7.57
CA VAL A 563 3.87 -17.48 -6.22
C VAL A 563 2.77 -16.46 -5.98
N MET A 564 2.10 -16.54 -4.83
CA MET A 564 0.97 -15.65 -4.49
C MET A 564 1.35 -14.15 -4.61
N PHE A 565 2.48 -13.79 -4.00
CA PHE A 565 3.07 -12.45 -4.06
C PHE A 565 4.59 -12.58 -4.15
N THR A 566 5.17 -12.43 -5.34
CA THR A 566 6.64 -12.54 -5.50
C THR A 566 7.42 -11.46 -4.75
N CYS A 567 6.83 -10.27 -4.54
CA CYS A 567 7.45 -9.17 -3.80
C CYS A 567 7.30 -9.25 -2.27
N SER A 568 6.57 -10.24 -1.73
CA SER A 568 6.48 -10.42 -0.27
C SER A 568 7.77 -11.00 0.29
N PRO A 569 8.09 -10.82 1.59
CA PRO A 569 9.25 -11.44 2.21
C PRO A 569 9.37 -12.95 1.91
N ASP A 570 8.26 -13.70 2.00
CA ASP A 570 8.22 -15.12 1.66
C ASP A 570 8.55 -15.39 0.18
N GLY A 571 8.04 -14.55 -0.73
CA GLY A 571 8.35 -14.63 -2.15
C GLY A 571 9.83 -14.37 -2.44
N LEU A 572 10.43 -13.36 -1.79
CA LEU A 572 11.84 -13.06 -1.92
C LEU A 572 12.71 -14.18 -1.36
N ASP A 573 12.34 -14.76 -0.21
CA ASP A 573 13.03 -15.89 0.40
C ASP A 573 12.93 -17.16 -0.46
N LYS A 574 11.78 -17.42 -1.10
CA LYS A 574 11.64 -18.50 -2.09
C LYS A 574 12.60 -18.33 -3.25
N ILE A 575 12.71 -17.13 -3.81
CA ILE A 575 13.67 -16.82 -4.88
C ILE A 575 15.10 -17.09 -4.41
N LYS A 576 15.48 -16.59 -3.22
CA LYS A 576 16.82 -16.82 -2.64
C LYS A 576 17.10 -18.31 -2.45
N LYS A 577 16.19 -19.07 -1.84
CA LYS A 577 16.35 -20.53 -1.65
C LYS A 577 16.49 -21.27 -2.98
N ALA A 578 15.64 -20.96 -3.96
CA ALA A 578 15.72 -21.57 -5.27
C ALA A 578 17.05 -21.28 -5.99
N ILE A 579 17.61 -20.06 -5.83
CA ILE A 579 18.94 -19.72 -6.37
C ILE A 579 20.00 -20.69 -5.85
N PHE A 580 20.00 -20.97 -4.54
CA PHE A 580 20.96 -21.90 -3.94
C PHE A 580 20.64 -23.36 -4.28
N GLU A 581 19.43 -23.84 -4.00
CA GLU A 581 19.04 -25.24 -4.10
C GLU A 581 19.04 -25.77 -5.54
N LYS A 582 18.65 -24.93 -6.51
CA LYS A 582 18.58 -25.30 -7.93
C LYS A 582 19.80 -24.83 -8.72
N GLY A 583 20.75 -24.15 -8.07
CA GLY A 583 21.93 -23.57 -8.70
C GLY A 583 21.57 -22.61 -9.84
N LEU A 584 20.57 -21.74 -9.62
CA LEU A 584 20.13 -20.79 -10.64
C LEU A 584 21.19 -19.71 -10.82
N ASN A 585 21.46 -19.31 -12.07
CA ASN A 585 22.37 -18.22 -12.37
C ASN A 585 21.69 -17.06 -13.10
N ARG A 586 20.40 -17.17 -13.41
CA ARG A 586 19.55 -16.11 -13.97
C ARG A 586 18.16 -16.20 -13.35
N VAL A 587 17.48 -15.08 -13.18
CA VAL A 587 16.12 -15.03 -12.61
C VAL A 587 15.20 -14.21 -13.50
N VAL A 588 14.02 -14.76 -13.78
CA VAL A 588 12.91 -14.07 -14.42
C VAL A 588 11.75 -13.99 -13.44
N VAL A 589 11.21 -12.80 -13.23
CA VAL A 589 9.96 -12.63 -12.48
C VAL A 589 8.88 -12.12 -13.42
N ALA A 590 7.81 -12.90 -13.57
CA ALA A 590 6.63 -12.53 -14.33
C ALA A 590 5.59 -11.93 -13.40
N SER A 591 5.48 -10.60 -13.35
CA SER A 591 4.58 -9.92 -12.41
C SER A 591 4.15 -8.52 -12.89
N CYS A 592 4.44 -7.50 -12.08
CA CYS A 592 4.10 -6.10 -12.29
C CYS A 592 5.12 -5.35 -13.16
N SER A 593 5.03 -4.02 -13.18
CA SER A 593 5.96 -3.17 -13.92
C SER A 593 7.37 -3.13 -13.32
N PRO A 594 8.45 -3.24 -14.12
CA PRO A 594 9.83 -3.09 -13.65
C PRO A 594 10.09 -1.73 -13.02
N ARG A 595 9.35 -0.68 -13.43
CA ARG A 595 9.43 0.66 -12.83
C ARG A 595 9.14 0.69 -11.32
N THR A 596 8.50 -0.35 -10.79
CA THR A 596 8.09 -0.42 -9.38
C THR A 596 8.96 -1.35 -8.55
N HIS A 597 9.16 -2.59 -8.99
CA HIS A 597 9.75 -3.65 -8.15
C HIS A 597 11.04 -4.25 -8.71
N GLU A 598 11.53 -3.84 -9.88
CA GLU A 598 12.83 -4.34 -10.39
C GLU A 598 13.97 -4.09 -9.38
N PRO A 599 14.10 -2.90 -8.74
CA PRO A 599 15.15 -2.69 -7.74
C PRO A 599 15.09 -3.68 -6.56
N LEU A 600 13.88 -4.06 -6.13
CA LEU A 600 13.67 -5.04 -5.06
C LEU A 600 14.20 -6.42 -5.44
N PHE A 601 13.89 -6.89 -6.64
CA PHE A 601 14.36 -8.19 -7.10
C PHE A 601 15.86 -8.20 -7.40
N LYS A 602 16.41 -7.12 -7.97
CA LYS A 602 17.87 -6.95 -8.12
C LYS A 602 18.59 -7.02 -6.78
N GLU A 603 18.03 -6.40 -5.75
CA GLU A 603 18.53 -6.47 -4.38
C GLU A 603 18.48 -7.90 -3.82
N THR A 604 17.39 -8.62 -4.09
CA THR A 604 17.21 -10.03 -3.68
C THR A 604 18.25 -10.95 -4.32
N LEU A 605 18.58 -10.73 -5.60
CA LEU A 605 19.68 -11.46 -6.26
C LEU A 605 21.02 -11.18 -5.57
N ARG A 606 21.27 -9.91 -5.19
CA ARG A 606 22.51 -9.54 -4.51
C ARG A 606 22.60 -10.20 -3.13
N GLU A 607 21.50 -10.27 -2.38
CA GLU A 607 21.40 -11.03 -1.12
C GLU A 607 21.65 -12.53 -1.31
N ALA A 608 21.37 -13.09 -2.48
CA ALA A 608 21.66 -14.49 -2.82
C ALA A 608 23.08 -14.71 -3.41
N GLY A 609 23.89 -13.65 -3.54
CA GLY A 609 25.23 -13.75 -4.12
C GLY A 609 25.27 -13.72 -5.66
N LEU A 610 24.17 -13.39 -6.34
CA LEU A 610 24.17 -13.16 -7.79
C LEU A 610 24.32 -11.67 -8.13
N ASN A 611 24.86 -11.41 -9.33
CA ASN A 611 24.91 -10.08 -9.90
C ASN A 611 23.50 -9.54 -10.20
N ARG A 612 23.27 -8.25 -9.92
CA ARG A 612 21.97 -7.57 -10.09
C ARG A 612 21.45 -7.62 -11.54
N TYR A 613 22.35 -7.66 -12.52
CA TYR A 613 22.05 -7.58 -13.95
C TYR A 613 21.75 -8.94 -14.59
N LEU A 614 21.67 -9.99 -13.78
CA LEU A 614 21.26 -11.35 -14.18
C LEU A 614 19.76 -11.59 -13.97
N PHE A 615 18.99 -10.50 -13.94
CA PHE A 615 17.57 -10.44 -13.68
C PHE A 615 16.83 -9.87 -14.88
N GLU A 616 15.67 -10.44 -15.22
CA GLU A 616 14.74 -9.90 -16.20
C GLU A 616 13.31 -9.95 -15.64
N MET A 617 12.44 -9.03 -16.09
CA MET A 617 11.06 -8.97 -15.63
C MET A 617 10.08 -9.07 -16.81
N ALA A 618 9.12 -9.98 -16.73
CA ALA A 618 7.99 -10.04 -17.66
C ALA A 618 6.79 -9.32 -17.03
N ASN A 619 6.38 -8.20 -17.61
CA ASN A 619 5.23 -7.44 -17.12
C ASN A 619 3.92 -8.07 -17.61
N ILE A 620 3.35 -8.97 -16.81
CA ILE A 620 2.09 -9.69 -17.11
C ILE A 620 0.89 -9.11 -16.36
N ARG A 621 1.05 -7.97 -15.66
CA ARG A 621 -0.04 -7.26 -14.99
C ARG A 621 -0.47 -6.03 -15.76
N ASP A 622 0.34 -4.98 -15.66
CA ASP A 622 0.05 -3.66 -16.22
C ASP A 622 -0.06 -3.71 -17.76
N GLN A 623 0.70 -4.61 -18.41
CA GLN A 623 0.67 -4.81 -19.87
C GLN A 623 -0.15 -6.02 -20.32
N CYS A 624 -0.73 -6.78 -19.39
CA CYS A 624 -1.50 -7.98 -19.72
C CYS A 624 -2.80 -8.09 -18.92
N SER A 625 -2.78 -8.61 -17.68
CA SER A 625 -4.03 -8.90 -16.95
C SER A 625 -4.98 -7.70 -16.83
N TRP A 626 -4.48 -6.51 -16.47
CA TRP A 626 -5.33 -5.33 -16.25
C TRP A 626 -5.97 -4.77 -17.51
N VAL A 627 -5.35 -4.98 -18.67
CA VAL A 627 -5.83 -4.43 -19.95
C VAL A 627 -6.59 -5.44 -20.81
N HIS A 628 -6.60 -6.72 -20.41
CA HIS A 628 -7.29 -7.83 -21.10
C HIS A 628 -8.28 -8.56 -20.18
N ALA A 629 -8.86 -7.86 -19.21
CA ALA A 629 -9.76 -8.45 -18.20
C ALA A 629 -11.00 -9.17 -18.77
N PHE A 630 -11.33 -8.94 -20.04
CA PHE A 630 -12.48 -9.56 -20.71
C PHE A 630 -12.11 -10.72 -21.65
N ASP A 631 -10.83 -11.02 -21.85
CA ASP A 631 -10.34 -12.10 -22.72
C ASP A 631 -9.20 -12.87 -22.04
N HIS A 632 -9.58 -13.81 -21.17
CA HIS A 632 -8.67 -14.54 -20.29
C HIS A 632 -7.75 -15.49 -21.06
N ASP A 633 -8.25 -16.10 -22.15
CA ASP A 633 -7.49 -17.01 -22.98
C ASP A 633 -6.39 -16.25 -23.74
N ALA A 634 -6.74 -15.12 -24.37
CA ALA A 634 -5.75 -14.26 -25.03
C ALA A 634 -4.77 -13.63 -24.03
N ALA A 635 -5.23 -13.25 -22.83
CA ALA A 635 -4.38 -12.75 -21.77
C ALA A 635 -3.37 -13.81 -21.31
N THR A 636 -3.80 -15.06 -21.16
CA THR A 636 -2.93 -16.18 -20.77
C THR A 636 -1.90 -16.49 -21.86
N ASP A 637 -2.33 -16.55 -23.13
CA ASP A 637 -1.40 -16.74 -24.26
C ASP A 637 -0.36 -15.61 -24.34
N LYS A 638 -0.82 -14.35 -24.21
CA LYS A 638 0.07 -13.19 -24.17
C LYS A 638 1.06 -13.27 -23.00
N ALA A 639 0.62 -13.66 -21.81
CA ALA A 639 1.50 -13.81 -20.65
C ALA A 639 2.59 -14.86 -20.92
N LYS A 640 2.25 -16.01 -21.51
CA LYS A 640 3.21 -17.05 -21.91
C LYS A 640 4.25 -16.51 -22.90
N ARG A 641 3.82 -15.76 -23.93
CA ARG A 641 4.74 -15.14 -24.90
C ARG A 641 5.69 -14.13 -24.26
N LEU A 642 5.19 -13.30 -23.34
CA LEU A 642 6.01 -12.33 -22.59
C LEU A 642 7.04 -13.05 -21.71
N ILE A 643 6.64 -14.13 -21.03
CA ILE A 643 7.54 -14.96 -20.23
C ILE A 643 8.63 -15.60 -21.13
N ARG A 644 8.24 -16.17 -22.27
CA ARG A 644 9.19 -16.78 -23.22
C ARG A 644 10.21 -15.76 -23.73
N SER A 645 9.76 -14.55 -24.07
CA SER A 645 10.62 -13.45 -24.51
C SER A 645 11.60 -13.02 -23.39
N ALA A 646 11.13 -12.86 -22.15
CA ALA A 646 11.98 -12.54 -21.02
C ALA A 646 13.02 -13.65 -20.71
N VAL A 647 12.61 -14.92 -20.78
CA VAL A 647 13.54 -16.06 -20.63
C VAL A 647 14.58 -16.08 -21.74
N ALA A 648 14.21 -15.78 -22.98
CA ALA A 648 15.15 -15.71 -24.10
C ALA A 648 16.25 -14.67 -23.86
N LYS A 649 15.89 -13.48 -23.37
CA LYS A 649 16.86 -12.46 -22.94
C LYS A 649 17.68 -12.91 -21.74
N ALA A 650 17.03 -13.43 -20.69
CA ALA A 650 17.69 -13.84 -19.45
C ALA A 650 18.84 -14.82 -19.68
N ARG A 651 18.69 -15.74 -20.65
CA ARG A 651 19.73 -16.71 -21.05
C ARG A 651 21.01 -16.06 -21.57
N LEU A 652 20.93 -14.84 -22.06
CA LEU A 652 22.04 -14.12 -22.69
C LEU A 652 22.62 -13.02 -21.79
N LEU A 653 21.96 -12.70 -20.67
CA LEU A 653 22.42 -11.69 -19.75
C LEU A 653 23.81 -12.03 -19.20
N GLU A 654 24.63 -11.00 -19.06
CA GLU A 654 25.96 -11.06 -18.47
C GLU A 654 25.99 -10.19 -17.22
N PRO A 655 26.81 -10.56 -16.21
CA PRO A 655 26.97 -9.72 -15.03
C PRO A 655 27.63 -8.40 -15.43
N LEU A 656 27.15 -7.29 -14.86
CA LEU A 656 27.73 -5.96 -15.12
C LEU A 656 28.27 -5.36 -13.82
N GLU A 657 29.31 -4.55 -13.97
CA GLU A 657 29.89 -3.79 -12.87
C GLU A 657 29.22 -2.43 -12.72
N GLN A 658 29.03 -2.02 -11.48
CA GLN A 658 28.58 -0.66 -11.15
C GLN A 658 29.81 0.20 -10.91
N THR A 659 29.79 1.43 -11.44
CA THR A 659 30.88 2.38 -11.25
C THR A 659 30.53 3.37 -10.15
N LEU A 660 31.49 3.67 -9.28
CA LEU A 660 31.37 4.71 -8.26
C LEU A 660 31.81 6.05 -8.84
N LEU A 661 30.91 7.03 -8.90
CA LEU A 661 31.20 8.39 -9.34
C LEU A 661 31.18 9.38 -8.16
N PRO A 662 32.03 10.43 -8.18
CA PRO A 662 31.94 11.53 -7.22
C PRO A 662 30.58 12.21 -7.29
N ASN A 663 29.97 12.45 -6.13
CA ASN A 663 28.72 13.19 -6.01
C ASN A 663 28.99 14.67 -5.71
N THR A 664 28.38 15.56 -6.48
CA THR A 664 28.37 16.99 -6.20
C THR A 664 27.34 17.26 -5.12
N GLN A 665 27.78 17.45 -3.87
CA GLN A 665 26.91 17.60 -2.70
C GLN A 665 26.29 19.01 -2.58
N VAL A 666 25.79 19.55 -3.70
CA VAL A 666 25.14 20.87 -3.82
C VAL A 666 23.75 20.67 -4.43
N ALA A 667 22.76 21.44 -3.98
CA ALA A 667 21.42 21.42 -4.55
C ALA A 667 21.13 22.65 -5.41
N LEU A 668 20.34 22.49 -6.46
CA LEU A 668 19.76 23.58 -7.23
C LEU A 668 18.25 23.63 -7.00
N VAL A 669 17.73 24.78 -6.56
CA VAL A 669 16.29 25.04 -6.42
C VAL A 669 15.87 26.03 -7.51
N ILE A 670 14.88 25.65 -8.32
CA ILE A 670 14.33 26.49 -9.39
C ILE A 670 12.99 27.05 -8.95
N GLY A 671 12.96 28.35 -8.65
CA GLY A 671 11.83 29.09 -8.10
C GLY A 671 12.05 29.48 -6.64
N GLY A 672 12.10 30.77 -6.36
CA GLY A 672 12.29 31.39 -5.05
C GLY A 672 10.99 31.72 -4.32
N GLY A 673 9.89 31.02 -4.61
CA GLY A 673 8.64 31.13 -3.85
C GLY A 673 8.74 30.46 -2.48
N LEU A 674 7.65 30.52 -1.68
CA LEU A 674 7.58 29.91 -0.34
C LEU A 674 8.15 28.47 -0.29
N ALA A 675 7.70 27.59 -1.20
CA ALA A 675 8.15 26.20 -1.21
C ALA A 675 9.64 26.04 -1.58
N GLY A 676 10.14 26.85 -2.51
CA GLY A 676 11.56 26.79 -2.90
C GLY A 676 12.47 27.28 -1.78
N MET A 677 12.09 28.36 -1.11
CA MET A 677 12.82 28.88 0.06
C MET A 677 12.83 27.87 1.22
N GLU A 678 11.69 27.26 1.56
CA GLU A 678 11.62 26.23 2.59
C GLU A 678 12.48 25.00 2.26
N ALA A 679 12.47 24.55 1.00
CA ALA A 679 13.30 23.43 0.56
C ALA A 679 14.80 23.77 0.66
N ALA A 680 15.20 24.95 0.17
CA ALA A 680 16.58 25.42 0.23
C ALA A 680 17.07 25.56 1.67
N LEU A 681 16.27 26.18 2.53
CA LEU A 681 16.60 26.37 3.94
C LEU A 681 16.71 25.04 4.68
N SER A 682 15.81 24.09 4.43
CA SER A 682 15.87 22.76 5.05
C SER A 682 17.10 21.96 4.59
N ILE A 683 17.49 22.03 3.31
CA ILE A 683 18.73 21.41 2.82
C ILE A 683 19.96 22.07 3.46
N ALA A 684 19.97 23.40 3.55
CA ALA A 684 21.08 24.15 4.09
C ALA A 684 21.25 23.93 5.61
N LYS A 685 20.15 23.85 6.37
CA LYS A 685 20.13 23.46 7.79
C LYS A 685 20.64 22.03 8.01
N GLN A 686 20.53 21.17 7.01
CA GLN A 686 21.13 19.83 7.01
C GLN A 686 22.61 19.80 6.60
N GLY A 687 23.20 20.96 6.26
CA GLY A 687 24.63 21.12 6.01
C GLY A 687 25.07 21.08 4.54
N PHE A 688 24.15 21.16 3.58
CA PHE A 688 24.50 21.13 2.15
C PHE A 688 24.34 22.51 1.49
N PRO A 689 25.27 22.94 0.62
CA PRO A 689 25.12 24.16 -0.17
C PRO A 689 23.94 24.11 -1.14
N VAL A 690 23.30 25.25 -1.37
CA VAL A 690 22.12 25.39 -2.23
C VAL A 690 22.22 26.64 -3.09
N HIS A 691 21.87 26.53 -4.37
CA HIS A 691 21.60 27.66 -5.24
C HIS A 691 20.09 27.82 -5.46
N ILE A 692 19.55 29.03 -5.27
CA ILE A 692 18.16 29.36 -5.64
C ILE A 692 18.18 30.19 -6.92
N VAL A 693 17.45 29.76 -7.94
CA VAL A 693 17.26 30.52 -9.18
C VAL A 693 15.84 31.08 -9.20
N GLU A 694 15.73 32.40 -9.09
CA GLU A 694 14.45 33.12 -9.09
C GLU A 694 14.37 34.04 -10.32
N LYS A 695 13.27 33.88 -11.05
CA LYS A 695 13.02 34.58 -12.31
C LYS A 695 12.80 36.08 -12.10
N THR A 696 12.15 36.45 -11.01
CA THR A 696 11.86 37.85 -10.67
C THR A 696 13.01 38.48 -9.89
N ASP A 697 12.90 39.78 -9.64
CA ASP A 697 13.86 40.56 -8.85
C ASP A 697 13.71 40.37 -7.33
N ALA A 698 12.81 39.48 -6.88
CA ALA A 698 12.58 39.26 -5.45
C ALA A 698 12.08 37.84 -5.12
N LEU A 699 12.50 37.31 -3.97
CA LEU A 699 11.98 36.04 -3.42
C LEU A 699 10.53 36.17 -2.93
N GLY A 700 9.83 35.06 -2.71
CA GLY A 700 8.53 35.01 -2.02
C GLY A 700 7.35 34.54 -2.88
N GLY A 701 7.38 34.80 -4.20
CA GLY A 701 6.35 34.35 -5.13
C GLY A 701 4.93 34.71 -4.69
N ASN A 702 3.98 33.78 -4.86
CA ASN A 702 2.56 34.02 -4.51
C ASN A 702 2.31 34.35 -3.02
N ALA A 703 3.20 33.96 -2.10
CA ALA A 703 3.02 34.25 -0.68
C ALA A 703 3.03 35.76 -0.38
N ARG A 704 3.63 36.59 -1.25
CA ARG A 704 3.57 38.06 -1.16
C ARG A 704 2.14 38.62 -1.28
N HIS A 705 1.22 37.85 -1.85
CA HIS A 705 -0.16 38.27 -2.09
C HIS A 705 -1.15 37.63 -1.11
N VAL A 706 -0.68 36.85 -0.13
CA VAL A 706 -1.53 36.21 0.88
C VAL A 706 -1.26 36.89 2.22
N ARG A 707 -2.28 37.46 2.86
CA ARG A 707 -2.14 38.24 4.08
C ARG A 707 -2.33 37.38 5.31
N TYR A 708 -3.41 36.60 5.34
CA TYR A 708 -3.76 35.75 6.47
C TYR A 708 -4.28 34.37 6.02
N THR A 709 -4.08 33.35 6.85
CA THR A 709 -4.66 32.01 6.63
C THR A 709 -6.07 31.91 7.24
N LEU A 710 -6.84 30.88 6.85
CA LEU A 710 -8.18 30.66 7.41
C LEU A 710 -8.13 30.38 8.91
N GLU A 711 -7.07 29.72 9.35
CA GLU A 711 -6.81 29.33 10.73
C GLU A 711 -6.30 30.48 11.60
N GLY A 712 -6.03 31.66 11.01
CA GLY A 712 -5.63 32.87 11.71
C GLY A 712 -4.12 33.17 11.71
N GLY A 713 -3.31 32.45 10.91
CA GLY A 713 -1.88 32.72 10.77
C GLY A 713 -1.61 33.97 9.94
N ASP A 714 -0.66 34.81 10.39
CA ASP A 714 -0.19 35.98 9.64
C ASP A 714 0.98 35.60 8.72
N VAL A 715 0.75 35.71 7.42
CA VAL A 715 1.67 35.17 6.41
C VAL A 715 2.83 36.12 6.14
N GLN A 716 2.63 37.44 6.24
CA GLN A 716 3.64 38.42 5.84
C GLN A 716 4.85 38.47 6.78
N PRO A 717 4.71 38.42 8.12
CA PRO A 717 5.83 38.32 9.05
C PRO A 717 6.65 37.04 8.85
N TYR A 718 5.97 35.89 8.73
CA TYR A 718 6.63 34.62 8.49
C TYR A 718 7.39 34.61 7.16
N LEU A 719 6.78 35.14 6.09
CA LEU A 719 7.45 35.28 4.79
C LEU A 719 8.69 36.19 4.89
N SER A 720 8.59 37.31 5.60
CA SER A 720 9.70 38.25 5.76
C SER A 720 10.87 37.60 6.51
N GLN A 721 10.57 36.85 7.59
CA GLN A 721 11.57 36.09 8.33
C GLN A 721 12.22 35.00 7.45
N LEU A 722 11.43 34.26 6.68
CA LEU A 722 11.95 33.23 5.79
C LEU A 722 12.88 33.81 4.71
N ILE A 723 12.52 34.95 4.12
CA ILE A 723 13.38 35.65 3.16
C ILE A 723 14.70 36.06 3.84
N GLU A 724 14.63 36.65 5.03
CA GLU A 724 15.82 37.05 5.79
C GLU A 724 16.71 35.86 6.14
N GLU A 725 16.13 34.74 6.59
CA GLU A 725 16.87 33.50 6.89
C GLU A 725 17.56 32.96 5.63
N VAL A 726 16.89 33.00 4.47
CA VAL A 726 17.44 32.50 3.20
C VAL A 726 18.54 33.39 2.66
N GLU A 727 18.34 34.70 2.61
CA GLU A 727 19.30 35.66 2.05
C GLU A 727 20.59 35.75 2.89
N ASN A 728 20.49 35.52 4.21
CA ASN A 728 21.63 35.58 5.12
C ASN A 728 22.27 34.21 5.41
N HIS A 729 21.72 33.10 4.90
CA HIS A 729 22.27 31.77 5.20
C HIS A 729 23.61 31.56 4.48
N PRO A 730 24.69 31.13 5.18
CA PRO A 730 26.03 31.02 4.60
C PRO A 730 26.19 29.91 3.54
N LEU A 731 25.19 29.03 3.43
CA LEU A 731 25.17 27.92 2.47
C LEU A 731 24.13 28.11 1.36
N ILE A 732 23.49 29.28 1.27
CA ILE A 732 22.49 29.55 0.23
C ILE A 732 22.95 30.72 -0.63
N ASP A 733 23.06 30.47 -1.93
CA ASP A 733 23.34 31.49 -2.94
C ASP A 733 22.07 31.79 -3.73
N VAL A 734 21.60 33.04 -3.67
CA VAL A 734 20.37 33.48 -4.36
C VAL A 734 20.70 34.18 -5.67
N HIS A 735 20.12 33.69 -6.77
CA HIS A 735 20.24 34.26 -8.12
C HIS A 735 18.90 34.86 -8.54
N LEU A 736 18.74 36.18 -8.33
CA LEU A 736 17.54 36.95 -8.72
C LEU A 736 17.63 37.40 -10.18
N SER A 737 16.47 37.60 -10.82
CA SER A 737 16.38 37.94 -12.24
C SER A 737 17.11 36.95 -13.13
N SER A 738 17.08 35.68 -12.74
CA SER A 738 17.82 34.58 -13.36
C SER A 738 16.88 33.48 -13.83
N GLU A 739 17.12 32.95 -15.02
CA GLU A 739 16.39 31.80 -15.56
C GLU A 739 17.33 30.68 -15.98
N VAL A 740 16.86 29.44 -15.88
CA VAL A 740 17.56 28.28 -16.46
C VAL A 740 17.43 28.32 -17.99
N VAL A 741 18.57 28.24 -18.67
CA VAL A 741 18.63 28.23 -20.14
C VAL A 741 19.02 26.87 -20.71
N GLU A 742 19.75 26.07 -19.94
CA GLU A 742 20.24 24.76 -20.35
C GLU A 742 20.54 23.94 -19.09
N SER A 743 20.20 22.65 -19.10
CA SER A 743 20.55 21.73 -18.03
C SER A 743 20.96 20.39 -18.62
N THR A 744 22.10 19.87 -18.18
CA THR A 744 22.66 18.59 -18.63
C THR A 744 23.19 17.80 -17.44
N GLY A 745 23.60 16.55 -17.67
CA GLY A 745 24.11 15.66 -16.63
C GLY A 745 23.03 14.80 -15.96
N PHE A 746 23.42 14.10 -14.91
CA PHE A 746 22.63 13.07 -14.21
C PHE A 746 22.70 13.27 -12.69
N ILE A 747 21.96 12.44 -11.94
CA ILE A 747 21.98 12.40 -10.48
C ILE A 747 23.41 12.45 -9.92
N GLY A 748 23.70 13.50 -9.15
CA GLY A 748 25.00 13.75 -8.54
C GLY A 748 25.99 14.56 -9.37
N ASN A 749 25.75 14.75 -10.67
CA ASN A 749 26.65 15.44 -11.58
C ASN A 749 25.84 16.20 -12.65
N PHE A 750 24.95 17.08 -12.22
CA PHE A 750 24.23 17.99 -13.10
C PHE A 750 25.03 19.27 -13.31
N SER A 751 24.94 19.80 -14.54
CA SER A 751 25.48 21.09 -14.92
C SER A 751 24.37 21.93 -15.52
N THR A 752 23.98 23.00 -14.82
CA THR A 752 22.89 23.89 -15.22
C THR A 752 23.40 25.29 -15.50
N LYS A 753 23.12 25.78 -16.71
CA LYS A 753 23.43 27.14 -17.11
C LYS A 753 22.24 28.04 -16.81
N ILE A 754 22.51 29.13 -16.10
CA ILE A 754 21.55 30.20 -15.82
C ILE A 754 21.93 31.47 -16.57
N ALA A 755 20.92 32.23 -17.01
CA ALA A 755 21.09 33.55 -17.58
C ALA A 755 20.47 34.59 -16.65
N THR A 756 21.28 35.57 -16.25
CA THR A 756 20.88 36.66 -15.35
C THR A 756 20.76 37.96 -16.12
N SER A 757 19.62 38.62 -16.00
CA SER A 757 19.38 39.94 -16.59
C SER A 757 19.97 41.03 -15.70
N ALA A 758 21.05 41.68 -16.15
CA ALA A 758 21.58 42.85 -15.47
C ALA A 758 20.65 44.05 -15.76
N ASN A 759 19.79 44.39 -14.80
CA ASN A 759 18.94 45.60 -14.78
C ASN A 759 17.81 45.64 -15.82
N GLY A 760 16.80 44.75 -15.72
CA GLY A 760 15.40 45.00 -16.09
C GLY A 760 15.02 45.45 -17.52
N ASN A 761 15.96 45.79 -18.41
CA ASN A 761 15.72 46.34 -19.75
C ASN A 761 16.96 46.13 -20.63
N GLY A 762 17.07 44.97 -21.29
CA GLY A 762 17.89 44.80 -22.50
C GLY A 762 19.43 44.85 -22.35
N GLY A 763 19.99 44.71 -21.15
CA GLY A 763 21.43 44.57 -20.93
C GLY A 763 21.98 43.19 -21.33
N GLU A 764 23.31 43.06 -21.46
CA GLU A 764 23.99 41.77 -21.72
C GLU A 764 23.61 40.72 -20.66
N LEU A 765 23.09 39.58 -21.11
CA LEU A 765 22.75 38.45 -20.24
C LEU A 765 24.03 37.81 -19.71
N ARG A 766 24.27 37.93 -18.40
CA ARG A 766 25.37 37.22 -17.76
C ARG A 766 24.99 35.75 -17.62
N GLN A 767 25.72 34.88 -18.31
CA GLN A 767 25.57 33.43 -18.16
C GLN A 767 26.51 32.92 -17.06
N GLN A 768 25.98 32.03 -16.21
CA GLN A 768 26.74 31.34 -15.18
C GLN A 768 26.41 29.85 -15.24
N LEU A 769 27.43 29.01 -15.08
CA LEU A 769 27.27 27.57 -14.95
C LEU A 769 27.27 27.19 -13.47
N ILE A 770 26.34 26.33 -13.07
CA ILE A 770 26.20 25.81 -11.72
C ILE A 770 26.29 24.28 -11.78
N GLU A 771 27.28 23.72 -11.09
CA GLU A 771 27.42 22.28 -10.88
C GLU A 771 26.68 21.88 -9.59
N HIS A 772 25.84 20.86 -9.65
CA HIS A 772 25.05 20.40 -8.51
C HIS A 772 24.68 18.92 -8.65
N GLY A 773 24.25 18.29 -7.56
CA GLY A 773 23.91 16.87 -7.54
C GLY A 773 22.41 16.59 -7.66
N VAL A 774 21.56 17.55 -7.31
CA VAL A 774 20.11 17.39 -7.29
C VAL A 774 19.40 18.69 -7.68
N ILE A 775 18.21 18.55 -8.27
CA ILE A 775 17.33 19.66 -8.65
C ILE A 775 16.03 19.57 -7.85
N ILE A 776 15.57 20.68 -7.29
CA ILE A 776 14.22 20.84 -6.76
C ILE A 776 13.47 21.87 -7.60
N LEU A 777 12.33 21.45 -8.15
CA LEU A 777 11.46 22.30 -8.94
C LEU A 777 10.35 22.89 -8.08
N ALA A 778 10.32 24.22 -7.98
CA ALA A 778 9.43 25.00 -7.13
C ALA A 778 8.88 26.26 -7.82
N THR A 779 8.62 26.17 -9.13
CA THR A 779 8.25 27.31 -10.01
C THR A 779 6.89 27.95 -9.72
N GLY A 780 6.12 27.38 -8.79
CA GLY A 780 4.82 27.91 -8.39
C GLY A 780 3.73 27.71 -9.44
N ALA A 781 2.74 28.60 -9.39
CA ALA A 781 1.55 28.60 -10.24
C ALA A 781 1.00 30.04 -10.33
N LYS A 782 -0.03 30.26 -11.15
CA LYS A 782 -0.68 31.58 -11.28
C LYS A 782 -2.15 31.51 -10.91
N GLU A 783 -2.69 32.65 -10.51
CA GLU A 783 -4.13 32.85 -10.42
C GLU A 783 -4.71 32.92 -11.85
N TYR A 784 -5.84 32.25 -12.08
CA TYR A 784 -6.57 32.36 -13.32
C TYR A 784 -7.22 33.74 -13.44
N GLU A 785 -7.00 34.41 -14.56
CA GLU A 785 -7.70 35.64 -14.92
C GLU A 785 -9.06 35.29 -15.57
N PRO A 786 -10.19 35.57 -14.91
CA PRO A 786 -11.50 35.15 -15.41
C PRO A 786 -11.89 35.81 -16.72
N LYS A 787 -12.48 35.03 -17.62
CA LYS A 787 -13.11 35.51 -18.86
C LYS A 787 -14.64 35.49 -18.76
N GLU A 788 -15.15 34.73 -17.79
CA GLU A 788 -16.55 34.62 -17.44
C GLU A 788 -16.99 35.69 -16.42
N TYR A 789 -18.30 35.73 -16.15
CA TYR A 789 -18.91 36.63 -15.15
C TYR A 789 -18.63 38.14 -15.32
N ARG A 790 -18.31 38.59 -16.55
CA ARG A 790 -18.09 40.00 -16.89
C ARG A 790 -16.91 40.64 -16.13
N PHE A 791 -15.94 39.82 -15.74
CA PHE A 791 -14.70 40.29 -15.12
C PHE A 791 -14.01 41.33 -16.02
N GLY A 792 -13.50 42.41 -15.43
CA GLY A 792 -12.90 43.54 -16.15
C GLY A 792 -13.90 44.57 -16.71
N GLU A 793 -15.20 44.28 -16.75
CA GLU A 793 -16.22 45.25 -17.21
C GLU A 793 -16.70 46.22 -16.10
N SER A 794 -16.35 45.97 -14.83
CA SER A 794 -16.70 46.82 -13.67
C SER A 794 -15.68 46.67 -12.53
N GLU A 795 -15.36 47.78 -11.83
CA GLU A 795 -14.44 47.80 -10.67
C GLU A 795 -14.99 47.08 -9.41
N ASN A 796 -16.28 46.76 -9.44
CA ASN A 796 -17.01 46.03 -8.39
C ASN A 796 -17.11 44.51 -8.69
N ILE A 797 -16.42 44.03 -9.73
CA ILE A 797 -16.25 42.60 -10.00
C ILE A 797 -14.77 42.29 -9.84
N ILE A 798 -14.41 41.63 -8.74
CA ILE A 798 -13.02 41.43 -8.32
C ILE A 798 -12.72 39.96 -8.03
N THR A 799 -11.45 39.58 -7.95
CA THR A 799 -11.06 38.24 -7.47
C THR A 799 -10.99 38.17 -5.94
N GLN A 800 -10.92 36.96 -5.39
CA GLN A 800 -10.69 36.78 -3.95
C GLN A 800 -9.37 37.39 -3.46
N ARG A 801 -8.32 37.32 -4.27
CA ARG A 801 -7.03 37.95 -3.96
C ARG A 801 -7.14 39.47 -3.88
N GLU A 802 -7.84 40.08 -4.82
CA GLU A 802 -8.10 41.52 -4.80
C GLU A 802 -8.94 41.93 -3.60
N LEU A 803 -9.95 41.13 -3.23
CA LEU A 803 -10.74 41.34 -2.02
C LEU A 803 -9.88 41.30 -0.76
N GLU A 804 -9.05 40.26 -0.61
CA GLU A 804 -8.16 40.12 0.54
C GLU A 804 -7.21 41.31 0.68
N ASN A 805 -6.63 41.78 -0.43
CA ASN A 805 -5.79 42.99 -0.43
C ASN A 805 -6.59 44.23 -0.01
N ARG A 806 -7.83 44.39 -0.50
CA ARG A 806 -8.69 45.52 -0.09
C ARG A 806 -9.06 45.45 1.40
N ILE A 807 -9.31 44.27 1.95
CA ILE A 807 -9.58 44.07 3.38
C ILE A 807 -8.34 44.41 4.20
N ALA A 808 -7.18 43.85 3.86
CA ALA A 808 -5.95 44.01 4.65
C ALA A 808 -5.38 45.43 4.60
N ASP A 809 -5.59 46.16 3.49
CA ASP A 809 -5.14 47.54 3.35
C ASP A 809 -6.17 48.56 3.90
N ASP A 810 -7.24 48.13 4.57
CA ASP A 810 -8.38 48.96 5.02
C ASP A 810 -9.02 49.80 3.89
N LYS A 811 -9.00 49.26 2.67
CA LYS A 811 -9.55 49.90 1.45
C LYS A 811 -10.92 49.37 1.05
N LEU A 812 -11.43 48.33 1.71
CA LEU A 812 -12.77 47.80 1.45
C LEU A 812 -13.82 48.74 2.07
N GLN A 813 -14.45 49.56 1.23
CA GLN A 813 -15.57 50.41 1.65
C GLN A 813 -16.88 49.73 1.29
N LEU A 814 -17.59 49.26 2.31
CA LEU A 814 -18.93 48.70 2.20
C LEU A 814 -19.92 49.51 3.04
N ASP A 815 -21.08 49.82 2.46
CA ASP A 815 -22.21 50.37 3.20
C ASP A 815 -22.68 49.37 4.27
N GLU A 816 -23.34 49.86 5.32
CA GLU A 816 -23.79 49.07 6.48
C GLU A 816 -24.65 47.86 6.08
N ASN A 817 -25.45 47.97 5.00
CA ASN A 817 -26.29 46.90 4.45
C ASN A 817 -25.80 46.35 3.10
N ALA A 818 -24.51 46.49 2.79
CA ALA A 818 -23.95 46.07 1.52
C ALA A 818 -24.17 44.57 1.27
N THR A 819 -24.44 44.21 0.01
CA THR A 819 -24.57 42.83 -0.44
C THR A 819 -23.32 42.42 -1.19
N VAL A 820 -22.67 41.35 -0.76
CA VAL A 820 -21.48 40.75 -1.38
C VAL A 820 -21.85 39.36 -1.89
N VAL A 821 -21.59 39.09 -3.17
CA VAL A 821 -21.83 37.78 -3.77
C VAL A 821 -20.50 37.18 -4.21
N MET A 822 -20.13 36.04 -3.64
CA MET A 822 -18.94 35.27 -3.99
C MET A 822 -19.34 34.11 -4.90
N ILE A 823 -18.67 33.92 -6.03
CA ILE A 823 -18.95 32.85 -6.98
C ILE A 823 -17.78 31.86 -6.95
N GLN A 824 -18.06 30.61 -6.59
CA GLN A 824 -17.07 29.54 -6.52
C GLN A 824 -16.76 28.93 -7.88
N CYS A 825 -15.66 28.14 -7.93
CA CYS A 825 -15.28 27.32 -9.09
C CYS A 825 -15.12 28.12 -10.41
N VAL A 826 -14.68 29.38 -10.35
CA VAL A 826 -14.42 30.20 -11.54
C VAL A 826 -13.14 29.70 -12.19
N GLY A 827 -13.20 29.26 -13.45
CA GLY A 827 -12.08 28.67 -14.17
C GLY A 827 -11.71 27.22 -13.85
N CYS A 828 -12.42 26.51 -12.97
CA CYS A 828 -12.14 25.08 -12.66
C CYS A 828 -13.42 24.27 -12.41
N ARG A 829 -13.30 22.93 -12.36
CA ARG A 829 -14.45 22.00 -12.33
C ARG A 829 -15.43 22.28 -13.47
N ASN A 830 -14.91 22.43 -14.68
CA ASN A 830 -15.66 22.65 -15.91
C ASN A 830 -15.10 21.75 -17.03
N GLU A 831 -15.64 21.86 -18.23
CA GLU A 831 -15.24 21.01 -19.37
C GLU A 831 -13.78 21.22 -19.80
N GLU A 832 -13.22 22.42 -19.62
CA GLU A 832 -11.83 22.74 -20.00
C GLU A 832 -10.83 22.33 -18.91
N ARG A 833 -11.19 22.53 -17.64
CA ARG A 833 -10.37 22.23 -16.46
C ARG A 833 -11.21 21.46 -15.47
N THR A 834 -11.13 20.14 -15.54
CA THR A 834 -11.94 19.24 -14.73
C THR A 834 -11.47 19.15 -13.28
N TYR A 835 -10.26 19.59 -12.94
CA TYR A 835 -9.74 19.53 -11.57
C TYR A 835 -10.33 20.58 -10.62
N CYS A 836 -10.12 20.37 -9.33
CA CYS A 836 -10.44 21.33 -8.26
C CYS A 836 -9.19 22.13 -7.86
N SER A 837 -9.34 23.45 -7.68
CA SER A 837 -8.25 24.34 -7.24
C SER A 837 -7.93 24.29 -5.74
N ARG A 838 -8.56 23.37 -4.98
CA ARG A 838 -8.32 23.05 -3.55
C ARG A 838 -8.57 24.17 -2.53
N ILE A 839 -8.12 25.40 -2.78
CA ILE A 839 -8.09 26.50 -1.80
C ILE A 839 -9.31 27.44 -1.86
N CYS A 840 -9.96 27.57 -3.02
CA CYS A 840 -10.92 28.64 -3.31
C CYS A 840 -12.16 28.65 -2.38
N CYS A 841 -12.60 27.50 -1.87
CA CYS A 841 -13.69 27.44 -0.88
C CYS A 841 -13.25 27.99 0.48
N SER A 842 -12.03 27.66 0.91
CA SER A 842 -11.49 28.11 2.19
C SER A 842 -11.17 29.61 2.15
N GLU A 843 -10.68 30.11 1.02
CA GLU A 843 -10.44 31.54 0.80
C GLU A 843 -11.74 32.36 0.84
N ALA A 844 -12.80 31.89 0.18
CA ALA A 844 -14.10 32.56 0.22
C ALA A 844 -14.66 32.62 1.65
N ILE A 845 -14.61 31.51 2.40
CA ILE A 845 -15.06 31.47 3.80
C ILE A 845 -14.22 32.38 4.68
N LYS A 846 -12.89 32.37 4.50
CA LYS A 846 -11.95 33.24 5.20
C LYS A 846 -12.33 34.72 5.02
N ASN A 847 -12.50 35.15 3.78
CA ASN A 847 -12.83 36.55 3.47
C ASN A 847 -14.27 36.91 3.88
N ALA A 848 -15.23 35.97 3.77
CA ALA A 848 -16.58 36.18 4.26
C ALA A 848 -16.63 36.40 5.78
N LEU A 849 -15.85 35.62 6.56
CA LEU A 849 -15.72 35.80 8.00
C LEU A 849 -15.11 37.17 8.35
N LYS A 850 -14.09 37.61 7.60
CA LYS A 850 -13.49 38.94 7.77
C LYS A 850 -14.45 40.08 7.46
N ILE A 851 -15.24 39.95 6.39
CA ILE A 851 -16.31 40.91 6.09
C ILE A 851 -17.31 40.94 7.24
N LYS A 852 -17.75 39.80 7.78
CA LYS A 852 -18.68 39.76 8.92
C LYS A 852 -18.09 40.30 10.22
N GLU A 853 -16.77 40.25 10.39
CA GLU A 853 -16.07 40.87 11.52
C GLU A 853 -16.06 42.41 11.42
N ALA A 854 -15.77 42.95 10.23
CA ALA A 854 -15.71 44.39 9.99
C ALA A 854 -17.10 45.03 9.77
N HIS A 855 -18.02 44.31 9.12
CA HIS A 855 -19.36 44.73 8.73
C HIS A 855 -20.38 43.63 9.08
N PRO A 856 -20.82 43.54 10.34
CA PRO A 856 -21.71 42.47 10.81
C PRO A 856 -23.03 42.34 10.01
N ASP A 857 -23.59 43.48 9.60
CA ASP A 857 -24.87 43.60 8.89
C ASP A 857 -24.77 43.39 7.37
N ALA A 858 -23.55 43.30 6.81
CA ALA A 858 -23.35 43.04 5.39
C ALA A 858 -23.93 41.66 5.01
N LYS A 859 -24.66 41.59 3.89
CA LYS A 859 -25.25 40.35 3.38
C LYS A 859 -24.26 39.65 2.48
N VAL A 860 -23.68 38.55 2.96
CA VAL A 860 -22.68 37.78 2.19
C VAL A 860 -23.33 36.50 1.67
N TYR A 861 -23.31 36.33 0.34
CA TYR A 861 -23.77 35.14 -0.36
C TYR A 861 -22.57 34.41 -0.99
N VAL A 862 -22.52 33.10 -0.84
CA VAL A 862 -21.51 32.23 -1.49
C VAL A 862 -22.26 31.26 -2.40
N LEU A 863 -22.06 31.41 -3.71
CA LEU A 863 -22.65 30.56 -4.75
C LEU A 863 -21.68 29.42 -5.06
N TYR A 864 -22.08 28.16 -4.85
CA TYR A 864 -21.16 27.02 -4.87
C TYR A 864 -21.71 25.75 -5.54
N LYS A 865 -20.83 24.84 -5.96
CA LYS A 865 -21.20 23.46 -6.35
C LYS A 865 -21.16 22.51 -5.15
N ASP A 866 -19.99 22.44 -4.52
CA ASP A 866 -19.72 21.72 -3.26
C ASP A 866 -18.81 22.57 -2.36
N ILE A 867 -19.03 22.55 -1.05
CA ILE A 867 -18.09 23.19 -0.11
C ILE A 867 -17.01 22.18 0.32
N ARG A 868 -15.76 22.51 -0.04
CA ARG A 868 -14.57 21.65 0.17
C ARG A 868 -13.68 22.11 1.33
N THR A 869 -14.26 22.39 2.49
CA THR A 869 -13.53 22.68 3.75
C THR A 869 -13.18 21.40 4.50
N PHE A 870 -12.27 20.60 3.94
CA PHE A 870 -11.85 19.32 4.51
C PHE A 870 -11.00 19.46 5.79
N GLY A 871 -10.86 18.36 6.54
CA GLY A 871 -10.15 18.34 7.80
C GLY A 871 -10.80 19.23 8.85
N PHE A 872 -9.98 19.90 9.66
CA PHE A 872 -10.41 20.83 10.71
C PHE A 872 -10.97 22.15 10.15
N ARG A 873 -10.91 22.37 8.83
CA ARG A 873 -11.47 23.58 8.21
C ARG A 873 -12.99 23.61 8.20
N GLU A 874 -13.65 22.48 8.45
CA GLU A 874 -15.11 22.39 8.52
C GLU A 874 -15.71 23.33 9.57
N LYS A 875 -15.01 23.54 10.70
CA LYS A 875 -15.48 24.44 11.75
C LYS A 875 -15.67 25.87 11.26
N TYR A 876 -14.84 26.35 10.34
CA TYR A 876 -14.97 27.70 9.81
C TYR A 876 -16.14 27.83 8.84
N TYR A 877 -16.48 26.76 8.13
CA TYR A 877 -17.69 26.73 7.32
C TYR A 877 -18.94 26.84 8.21
N GLN A 878 -18.98 26.10 9.33
CA GLN A 878 -20.04 26.25 10.32
C GLN A 878 -20.10 27.67 10.89
N GLN A 879 -18.96 28.22 11.33
CA GLN A 879 -18.89 29.58 11.88
C GLN A 879 -19.39 30.64 10.88
N ALA A 880 -19.08 30.49 9.59
CA ALA A 880 -19.59 31.41 8.57
C ALA A 880 -21.12 31.37 8.47
N ARG A 881 -21.72 30.17 8.52
CA ARG A 881 -23.18 30.00 8.54
C ARG A 881 -23.80 30.62 9.79
N GLU A 882 -23.19 30.41 10.96
CA GLU A 882 -23.64 30.98 12.23
C GLU A 882 -23.58 32.51 12.25
N LYS A 883 -22.57 33.10 11.58
CA LYS A 883 -22.46 34.55 11.36
C LYS A 883 -23.40 35.08 10.24
N GLY A 884 -24.29 34.25 9.71
CA GLY A 884 -25.30 34.65 8.72
C GLY A 884 -24.77 34.81 7.29
N VAL A 885 -23.69 34.12 6.92
CA VAL A 885 -23.29 33.94 5.51
C VAL A 885 -24.24 32.94 4.86
N ILE A 886 -24.82 33.30 3.72
CA ILE A 886 -25.81 32.48 2.99
C ILE A 886 -25.10 31.70 1.89
N PHE A 887 -25.33 30.39 1.83
CA PHE A 887 -24.71 29.51 0.84
C PHE A 887 -25.79 29.00 -0.12
N ILE A 888 -25.69 29.35 -1.41
CA ILE A 888 -26.64 28.93 -2.44
C ILE A 888 -25.92 27.98 -3.39
N ARG A 889 -26.46 26.77 -3.56
CA ARG A 889 -25.88 25.76 -4.45
C ARG A 889 -26.32 26.01 -5.90
N TYR A 890 -25.43 25.76 -6.85
CA TYR A 890 -25.73 25.67 -8.27
C TYR A 890 -25.10 24.41 -8.89
N ASP A 891 -25.62 23.98 -10.04
CA ASP A 891 -25.10 22.87 -10.84
C ASP A 891 -24.59 23.36 -12.21
N ASP A 892 -24.08 22.45 -13.04
CA ASP A 892 -23.52 22.83 -14.35
C ASP A 892 -24.58 23.28 -15.38
N GLU A 893 -25.85 22.89 -15.21
CA GLU A 893 -26.96 23.29 -16.07
C GLU A 893 -27.51 24.69 -15.66
N HIS A 894 -27.45 25.02 -14.36
CA HIS A 894 -28.01 26.23 -13.76
C HIS A 894 -26.92 27.15 -13.17
N LYS A 895 -25.90 27.48 -13.96
CA LYS A 895 -24.81 28.37 -13.51
C LYS A 895 -25.32 29.79 -13.22
N PRO A 896 -24.75 30.48 -12.20
CA PRO A 896 -25.05 31.89 -11.96
C PRO A 896 -24.74 32.75 -13.18
N VAL A 897 -25.48 33.84 -13.37
CA VAL A 897 -25.26 34.80 -14.46
C VAL A 897 -25.09 36.20 -13.86
N ALA A 898 -23.97 36.85 -14.19
CA ALA A 898 -23.67 38.21 -13.75
C ALA A 898 -24.01 39.24 -14.86
N GLU A 899 -24.68 40.32 -14.48
CA GLU A 899 -25.06 41.44 -15.35
C GLU A 899 -24.49 42.76 -14.83
N VAL A 900 -23.80 43.52 -15.69
CA VAL A 900 -23.05 44.74 -15.28
C VAL A 900 -23.95 45.97 -15.14
N ALA A 901 -24.92 46.16 -16.05
CA ALA A 901 -25.68 47.42 -16.17
C ALA A 901 -26.42 47.83 -14.88
N ARG A 902 -26.74 46.86 -14.01
CA ARG A 902 -27.36 47.09 -12.68
C ARG A 902 -26.65 46.36 -11.54
N LEU A 903 -25.46 45.79 -11.80
CA LEU A 903 -24.72 44.86 -10.94
C LEU A 903 -25.64 43.82 -10.28
N GLN A 904 -26.14 42.87 -11.09
CA GLN A 904 -27.05 41.83 -10.65
C GLN A 904 -26.46 40.44 -10.86
N VAL A 905 -26.79 39.50 -9.97
CA VAL A 905 -26.47 38.08 -10.13
C VAL A 905 -27.76 37.28 -10.09
N LYS A 906 -28.06 36.59 -11.19
CA LYS A 906 -29.16 35.65 -11.28
C LYS A 906 -28.66 34.25 -10.91
N VAL A 907 -29.36 33.56 -10.02
CA VAL A 907 -29.02 32.19 -9.59
C VAL A 907 -30.30 31.41 -9.27
N HIS A 908 -30.37 30.16 -9.71
CA HIS A 908 -31.42 29.24 -9.30
C HIS A 908 -31.15 28.76 -7.87
N ASP A 909 -32.08 28.98 -6.95
CA ASP A 909 -32.00 28.45 -5.59
C ASP A 909 -32.72 27.08 -5.54
N PRO A 910 -32.00 25.95 -5.39
CA PRO A 910 -32.61 24.63 -5.37
C PRO A 910 -33.46 24.36 -4.13
N VAL A 911 -33.30 25.12 -3.04
CA VAL A 911 -34.13 24.98 -1.83
C VAL A 911 -35.49 25.63 -2.04
N LEU A 912 -35.53 26.78 -2.69
CA LEU A 912 -36.78 27.48 -3.04
C LEU A 912 -37.40 26.95 -4.34
N ASN A 913 -36.60 26.28 -5.18
CA ASN A 913 -36.93 25.88 -6.54
C ASN A 913 -37.39 27.06 -7.41
N GLU A 914 -36.70 28.20 -7.26
CA GLU A 914 -37.02 29.47 -7.92
C GLU A 914 -35.74 30.21 -8.35
N GLU A 915 -35.87 31.06 -9.36
CA GLU A 915 -34.81 31.96 -9.81
C GLU A 915 -34.72 33.18 -8.88
N SER A 916 -33.59 33.31 -8.20
CA SER A 916 -33.28 34.44 -7.32
C SER A 916 -32.44 35.49 -8.04
N LEU A 917 -32.85 36.76 -7.90
CA LEU A 917 -32.09 37.91 -8.41
C LEU A 917 -31.43 38.64 -7.24
N LEU A 918 -30.12 38.52 -7.12
CA LEU A 918 -29.32 39.21 -6.12
C LEU A 918 -28.83 40.54 -6.71
N ALA A 919 -28.89 41.63 -5.92
CA ALA A 919 -28.38 42.94 -6.28
C ALA A 919 -27.14 43.29 -5.44
N PRO A 920 -25.96 42.70 -5.74
CA PRO A 920 -24.74 42.97 -4.99
C PRO A 920 -24.20 44.39 -5.19
N ASN A 921 -23.51 44.89 -4.16
CA ASN A 921 -22.56 45.99 -4.26
C ASN A 921 -21.19 45.49 -4.75
N LEU A 922 -20.87 44.22 -4.51
CA LEU A 922 -19.59 43.61 -4.86
C LEU A 922 -19.79 42.15 -5.31
N ILE A 923 -19.24 41.80 -6.47
CA ILE A 923 -19.13 40.42 -6.95
C ILE A 923 -17.67 39.98 -6.81
N VAL A 924 -17.46 38.82 -6.18
CA VAL A 924 -16.14 38.28 -5.88
C VAL A 924 -16.00 36.93 -6.55
N LEU A 925 -14.99 36.78 -7.40
CA LEU A 925 -14.74 35.56 -8.16
C LEU A 925 -13.67 34.72 -7.45
N SER A 926 -14.04 33.51 -7.05
CA SER A 926 -13.11 32.54 -6.46
C SER A 926 -12.46 31.72 -7.57
N THR A 927 -11.35 32.25 -8.07
CA THR A 927 -10.64 31.85 -9.28
C THR A 927 -9.82 30.58 -9.11
N ALA A 928 -9.54 29.92 -10.24
CA ALA A 928 -8.72 28.74 -10.28
C ALA A 928 -7.22 29.05 -10.09
N ILE A 929 -6.46 28.06 -9.65
CA ILE A 929 -4.99 28.08 -9.76
C ILE A 929 -4.62 27.32 -11.04
N ILE A 930 -3.86 27.98 -11.92
CA ILE A 930 -3.38 27.40 -13.19
C ILE A 930 -1.86 27.22 -13.17
N SER A 931 -1.38 26.26 -13.96
CA SER A 931 0.06 25.98 -14.08
C SER A 931 0.84 27.19 -14.61
N GLY A 932 2.12 27.28 -14.25
CA GLY A 932 3.00 28.35 -14.71
C GLY A 932 3.28 28.27 -16.21
N GLU A 933 3.31 29.41 -16.89
CA GLU A 933 3.56 29.50 -18.35
C GLU A 933 4.90 28.90 -18.76
N ASP A 934 5.92 29.04 -17.91
CA ASP A 934 7.26 28.51 -18.17
C ASP A 934 7.36 26.99 -17.95
N ASN A 935 6.31 26.33 -17.43
CA ASN A 935 6.36 24.90 -17.17
C ASN A 935 6.62 24.08 -18.44
N GLU A 936 6.13 24.53 -19.60
CA GLU A 936 6.43 23.88 -20.88
C GLU A 936 7.91 24.03 -21.27
N LYS A 937 8.48 25.22 -21.10
CA LYS A 937 9.91 25.50 -21.34
C LYS A 937 10.76 24.62 -20.42
N ILE A 938 10.44 24.59 -19.13
CA ILE A 938 11.18 23.83 -18.12
C ILE A 938 11.06 22.32 -18.33
N ASN A 939 9.87 21.82 -18.69
CA ASN A 939 9.66 20.42 -19.08
C ASN A 939 10.64 20.00 -20.20
N LYS A 940 10.85 20.84 -21.21
CA LYS A 940 11.79 20.55 -22.31
C LYS A 940 13.25 20.61 -21.85
N LEU A 941 13.60 21.55 -20.98
CA LEU A 941 14.96 21.72 -20.46
C LEU A 941 15.39 20.60 -19.51
N LEU A 942 14.48 20.12 -18.66
CA LEU A 942 14.77 19.10 -17.63
C LEU A 942 14.26 17.70 -17.99
N MET A 943 13.51 17.57 -19.09
CA MET A 943 12.86 16.33 -19.52
C MET A 943 11.92 15.72 -18.45
N VAL A 944 11.23 16.56 -17.68
CA VAL A 944 10.33 16.14 -16.60
C VAL A 944 8.85 16.19 -17.04
N PRO A 945 8.03 15.16 -16.77
CA PRO A 945 6.67 15.05 -17.30
C PRO A 945 5.68 16.06 -16.69
N ARG A 946 4.61 16.34 -17.42
CA ARG A 946 3.48 17.17 -16.99
C ARG A 946 2.16 16.41 -17.10
N THR A 947 1.18 16.80 -16.30
CA THR A 947 -0.22 16.37 -16.45
C THR A 947 -0.87 17.10 -17.63
N GLU A 948 -2.06 16.63 -18.04
CA GLU A 948 -2.88 17.31 -19.05
C GLU A 948 -3.24 18.74 -18.64
N ASP A 949 -3.36 19.00 -17.33
CA ASP A 949 -3.60 20.33 -16.75
C ASP A 949 -2.36 21.26 -16.72
N GLY A 950 -1.21 20.77 -17.21
CA GLY A 950 0.04 21.53 -17.33
C GLY A 950 0.88 21.63 -16.05
N PHE A 951 0.44 21.07 -14.93
CA PHE A 951 1.26 20.91 -13.71
C PHE A 951 2.28 19.79 -13.88
N PHE A 952 3.34 19.78 -13.09
CA PHE A 952 4.34 18.70 -13.15
C PHE A 952 3.80 17.39 -12.57
N LEU A 953 4.19 16.26 -13.16
CA LEU A 953 3.78 14.93 -12.74
C LEU A 953 4.86 14.26 -11.88
N GLU A 954 4.47 13.84 -10.68
CA GLU A 954 5.31 13.06 -9.77
C GLU A 954 5.56 11.63 -10.28
N ALA A 955 6.60 10.98 -9.76
CA ALA A 955 6.97 9.61 -10.12
C ALA A 955 5.88 8.60 -9.77
N HIS A 956 5.28 8.75 -8.59
CA HIS A 956 4.16 7.93 -8.16
C HIS A 956 3.37 8.62 -7.03
N ILE A 957 2.06 8.82 -7.23
CA ILE A 957 1.19 9.60 -6.34
C ILE A 957 1.23 9.19 -4.86
N LYS A 958 1.38 7.88 -4.55
CA LYS A 958 1.50 7.38 -3.16
C LYS A 958 2.94 7.19 -2.65
N LEU A 959 3.77 6.47 -3.41
CA LEU A 959 5.10 6.02 -2.95
C LEU A 959 6.20 7.07 -3.11
N ARG A 960 6.12 7.92 -4.14
CA ARG A 960 7.12 8.94 -4.47
C ARG A 960 6.44 10.25 -4.88
N PRO A 961 5.67 10.89 -3.97
CA PRO A 961 4.81 12.03 -4.28
C PRO A 961 5.55 13.35 -4.55
N VAL A 962 6.87 13.39 -4.28
CA VAL A 962 7.73 14.58 -4.48
C VAL A 962 8.92 14.32 -5.39
N ASP A 963 9.07 13.10 -5.91
CA ASP A 963 10.15 12.74 -6.83
C ASP A 963 9.65 12.85 -8.27
N PHE A 964 10.53 13.13 -9.22
CA PHE A 964 10.30 12.81 -10.62
C PHE A 964 10.70 11.36 -10.93
N ALA A 965 10.24 10.83 -12.07
CA ALA A 965 10.71 9.54 -12.57
C ALA A 965 12.21 9.57 -12.91
N SER A 966 12.71 10.75 -13.30
CA SER A 966 14.14 11.03 -13.45
C SER A 966 14.78 11.19 -12.06
N ASP A 967 15.80 10.39 -11.78
CA ASP A 967 16.47 10.40 -10.48
C ASP A 967 17.25 11.71 -10.23
N GLY A 968 17.34 12.10 -8.96
CA GLY A 968 18.00 13.35 -8.55
C GLY A 968 17.17 14.61 -8.78
N MET A 969 15.95 14.50 -9.29
CA MET A 969 15.03 15.62 -9.49
C MET A 969 13.78 15.48 -8.62
N PHE A 970 13.40 16.55 -7.93
CA PHE A 970 12.27 16.61 -7.00
C PHE A 970 11.36 17.79 -7.31
N LEU A 971 10.18 17.79 -6.72
CA LEU A 971 9.10 18.73 -7.00
C LEU A 971 8.37 19.12 -5.72
N CYS A 972 8.08 20.41 -5.54
CA CYS A 972 7.30 20.90 -4.41
C CYS A 972 6.46 22.15 -4.71
N GLY A 973 5.54 22.47 -3.81
CA GLY A 973 4.70 23.66 -3.87
C GLY A 973 3.66 23.62 -5.00
N LEU A 974 3.24 24.79 -5.45
CA LEU A 974 2.18 24.92 -6.46
C LEU A 974 2.58 24.40 -7.86
N ALA A 975 3.89 24.20 -8.11
CA ALA A 975 4.38 23.59 -9.35
C ALA A 975 3.83 22.16 -9.54
N HIS A 976 3.57 21.46 -8.43
CA HIS A 976 2.96 20.13 -8.43
C HIS A 976 1.44 20.14 -8.63
N GLY A 977 0.78 21.22 -8.20
CA GLY A 977 -0.68 21.35 -8.22
C GLY A 977 -1.20 22.27 -7.10
N PRO A 978 -2.46 22.71 -7.17
CA PRO A 978 -3.09 23.60 -6.18
C PRO A 978 -3.04 23.00 -4.76
N LYS A 979 -2.60 23.78 -3.76
CA LYS A 979 -2.46 23.37 -2.35
C LYS A 979 -2.34 24.55 -1.38
N PHE A 980 -2.54 24.30 -0.10
CA PHE A 980 -2.41 25.28 0.99
C PHE A 980 -0.95 25.62 1.30
N ILE A 981 -0.75 26.70 2.08
CA ILE A 981 0.57 27.13 2.57
C ILE A 981 1.23 26.02 3.40
N SER A 982 0.52 25.47 4.39
CA SER A 982 1.04 24.39 5.24
C SER A 982 1.43 23.17 4.41
N GLU A 983 0.59 22.75 3.47
CA GLU A 983 0.87 21.65 2.53
C GLU A 983 2.11 21.95 1.65
N SER A 984 2.31 23.20 1.23
CA SER A 984 3.48 23.61 0.44
C SER A 984 4.77 23.54 1.25
N ILE A 985 4.74 23.95 2.53
CA ILE A 985 5.87 23.85 3.47
C ILE A 985 6.23 22.38 3.72
N VAL A 986 5.22 21.53 4.01
CA VAL A 986 5.44 20.08 4.18
C VAL A 986 6.05 19.49 2.91
N GLN A 987 5.51 19.79 1.73
CA GLN A 987 6.04 19.25 0.47
C GLN A 987 7.47 19.71 0.16
N ALA A 988 7.81 20.95 0.52
CA ALA A 988 9.16 21.49 0.38
C ALA A 988 10.17 20.75 1.27
N LYS A 989 9.85 20.56 2.56
CA LYS A 989 10.67 19.77 3.48
C LYS A 989 10.76 18.31 3.07
N ALA A 990 9.69 17.74 2.52
CA ALA A 990 9.72 16.40 1.95
C ALA A 990 10.72 16.30 0.78
N ALA A 991 10.69 17.25 -0.17
CA ALA A 991 11.65 17.30 -1.26
C ALA A 991 13.09 17.47 -0.75
N ALA A 992 13.31 18.32 0.26
CA ALA A 992 14.60 18.48 0.94
C ALA A 992 15.10 17.17 1.57
N SER A 993 14.22 16.44 2.27
CA SER A 993 14.51 15.13 2.85
C SER A 993 14.98 14.13 1.78
N ARG A 994 14.23 14.04 0.68
CA ARG A 994 14.55 13.14 -0.44
C ARG A 994 15.88 13.54 -1.10
N ALA A 995 16.10 14.83 -1.35
CA ALA A 995 17.36 15.36 -1.86
C ALA A 995 18.54 15.02 -0.94
N ALA A 996 18.37 15.14 0.38
CA ALA A 996 19.40 14.87 1.35
C ALA A 996 19.84 13.39 1.39
N THR A 997 18.99 12.45 0.96
CA THR A 997 19.37 11.03 0.82
C THR A 997 20.43 10.80 -0.27
N ILE A 998 20.52 11.70 -1.25
CA ILE A 998 21.52 11.70 -2.32
C ILE A 998 22.71 12.53 -1.86
N LEU A 999 22.47 13.78 -1.46
CA LEU A 999 23.51 14.75 -1.12
C LEU A 999 24.46 14.25 -0.02
N TRP A 1000 24.00 13.43 0.94
CA TRP A 1000 24.88 12.98 2.00
C TRP A 1000 25.98 12.02 1.52
N LYS A 1001 25.76 11.29 0.43
CA LYS A 1001 26.74 10.34 -0.10
C LYS A 1001 27.83 11.11 -0.85
N SER A 1002 29.10 10.85 -0.55
CA SER A 1002 30.22 11.45 -1.31
C SER A 1002 30.43 10.81 -2.68
N LYS A 1003 29.93 9.59 -2.87
CA LYS A 1003 29.96 8.86 -4.15
C LYS A 1003 28.63 8.16 -4.39
N LEU A 1004 28.22 8.08 -5.66
CA LEU A 1004 27.04 7.35 -6.09
C LEU A 1004 27.42 6.15 -6.94
N LEU A 1005 26.73 5.04 -6.75
CA LEU A 1005 26.80 3.87 -7.61
C LEU A 1005 25.91 4.12 -8.82
N ILE A 1006 26.52 4.20 -10.00
CA ILE A 1006 25.80 4.34 -11.27
C ILE A 1006 25.58 2.96 -11.88
N GLU A 1007 24.43 2.78 -12.52
CA GLU A 1007 24.10 1.53 -13.17
C GLU A 1007 25.06 1.19 -14.33
N GLY A 1008 25.40 -0.10 -14.49
CA GLY A 1008 26.26 -0.59 -15.57
C GLY A 1008 25.61 -0.62 -16.96
N ILE A 1009 24.42 -0.03 -17.13
CA ILE A 1009 23.68 0.03 -18.41
C ILE A 1009 24.22 1.17 -19.26
N VAL A 1010 25.48 1.01 -19.68
CA VAL A 1010 26.20 1.96 -20.53
C VAL A 1010 26.42 1.37 -21.92
N SER A 1011 26.66 2.24 -22.90
CA SER A 1011 27.11 1.80 -24.22
C SER A 1011 28.55 1.31 -24.14
N VAL A 1012 28.88 0.30 -24.93
CA VAL A 1012 30.24 -0.26 -25.07
C VAL A 1012 30.59 -0.35 -26.55
N VAL A 1013 31.88 -0.18 -26.88
CA VAL A 1013 32.39 -0.22 -28.25
C VAL A 1013 33.17 -1.50 -28.47
N ASP A 1014 32.88 -2.16 -29.58
CA ASP A 1014 33.69 -3.22 -30.16
C ASP A 1014 34.76 -2.57 -31.05
N ASP A 1015 35.98 -2.49 -30.50
CA ASP A 1015 37.13 -1.84 -31.13
C ASP A 1015 37.43 -2.42 -32.52
N GLU A 1016 37.18 -3.71 -32.76
CA GLU A 1016 37.45 -4.37 -34.04
C GLU A 1016 36.49 -3.93 -35.16
N LYS A 1017 35.29 -3.47 -34.80
CA LYS A 1017 34.28 -3.00 -35.76
C LYS A 1017 34.28 -1.48 -35.93
N CYS A 1018 34.90 -0.76 -35.00
CA CYS A 1018 34.83 0.69 -34.96
C CYS A 1018 35.71 1.32 -36.05
N VAL A 1019 35.07 1.91 -37.07
CA VAL A 1019 35.76 2.63 -38.17
C VAL A 1019 35.93 4.13 -37.90
N ALA A 1020 35.76 4.57 -36.65
CA ALA A 1020 35.88 5.97 -36.22
C ALA A 1020 35.11 6.98 -37.09
N CYS A 1021 33.89 6.64 -37.55
CA CYS A 1021 33.07 7.55 -38.37
C CYS A 1021 32.53 8.78 -37.59
N LEU A 1022 32.69 8.79 -36.27
CA LEU A 1022 32.27 9.81 -35.31
C LEU A 1022 30.77 10.15 -35.28
N THR A 1023 29.92 9.33 -35.90
CA THR A 1023 28.46 9.52 -35.83
C THR A 1023 27.97 9.46 -34.40
N CYS A 1024 28.41 8.47 -33.62
CA CYS A 1024 28.09 8.33 -32.21
C CYS A 1024 28.45 9.56 -31.36
N VAL A 1025 29.60 10.19 -31.64
CA VAL A 1025 30.05 11.43 -30.97
C VAL A 1025 29.09 12.58 -31.26
N ARG A 1026 28.63 12.72 -32.52
CA ARG A 1026 27.74 13.81 -32.94
C ARG A 1026 26.31 13.67 -32.43
N VAL A 1027 25.79 12.45 -32.32
CA VAL A 1027 24.38 12.20 -31.96
C VAL A 1027 24.14 12.06 -30.46
N CYS A 1028 25.19 11.84 -29.67
CA CYS A 1028 25.04 11.67 -28.23
C CYS A 1028 24.73 13.03 -27.56
N PRO A 1029 23.57 13.19 -26.91
CA PRO A 1029 23.23 14.45 -26.23
C PRO A 1029 24.09 14.71 -24.98
N PHE A 1030 24.78 13.68 -24.48
CA PHE A 1030 25.62 13.74 -23.29
C PHE A 1030 27.12 13.77 -23.59
N GLN A 1031 27.51 13.76 -24.88
CA GLN A 1031 28.91 13.76 -25.33
C GLN A 1031 29.79 12.67 -24.69
N SER A 1032 29.17 11.53 -24.35
CA SER A 1032 29.84 10.39 -23.71
C SER A 1032 30.80 9.64 -24.64
N PRO A 1033 30.46 9.39 -25.93
CA PRO A 1033 31.42 8.84 -26.89
C PRO A 1033 32.52 9.87 -27.21
N LYS A 1034 33.78 9.48 -27.05
CA LYS A 1034 34.96 10.30 -27.35
C LYS A 1034 35.91 9.55 -28.29
N PHE A 1035 36.52 10.26 -29.23
CA PHE A 1035 37.56 9.67 -30.06
C PHE A 1035 38.84 9.50 -29.25
N ASN A 1036 39.33 8.26 -29.15
CA ASN A 1036 40.61 7.95 -28.55
C ASN A 1036 41.68 7.95 -29.65
N GLU A 1037 42.55 8.96 -29.65
CA GLU A 1037 43.60 9.13 -30.66
C GLU A 1037 44.64 8.01 -30.63
N GLU A 1038 44.91 7.41 -29.46
CA GLU A 1038 45.91 6.35 -29.31
C GLU A 1038 45.42 5.01 -29.89
N LYS A 1039 44.13 4.68 -29.68
CA LYS A 1039 43.53 3.45 -30.19
C LYS A 1039 42.96 3.59 -31.60
N GLY A 1040 42.73 4.82 -32.07
CA GLY A 1040 42.09 5.09 -33.37
C GLY A 1040 40.61 4.71 -33.43
N VAL A 1041 39.95 4.52 -32.28
CA VAL A 1041 38.53 4.16 -32.16
C VAL A 1041 37.80 5.14 -31.24
N VAL A 1042 36.48 5.10 -31.24
CA VAL A 1042 35.67 5.81 -30.25
C VAL A 1042 35.58 4.96 -28.98
N GLU A 1043 35.68 5.60 -27.81
CA GLU A 1043 35.43 5.00 -26.51
C GLU A 1043 34.21 5.65 -25.85
N ILE A 1044 33.54 4.91 -24.96
CA ILE A 1044 32.46 5.45 -24.13
C ILE A 1044 33.02 5.78 -22.77
N GLU A 1045 32.81 7.01 -22.30
CA GLU A 1045 33.02 7.38 -20.91
C GLU A 1045 31.81 6.91 -20.08
N PRO A 1046 31.91 5.83 -19.28
CA PRO A 1046 30.76 5.26 -18.57
C PRO A 1046 30.13 6.27 -17.63
N ALA A 1047 30.95 7.15 -17.05
CA ALA A 1047 30.51 8.18 -16.12
C ALA A 1047 29.47 9.12 -16.71
N THR A 1048 29.49 9.36 -18.03
CA THR A 1048 28.59 10.30 -18.71
C THR A 1048 27.57 9.60 -19.60
N CYS A 1049 27.57 8.26 -19.63
CA CYS A 1049 26.66 7.49 -20.46
C CYS A 1049 25.34 7.23 -19.71
N HIS A 1050 24.26 7.85 -20.17
CA HIS A 1050 22.92 7.64 -19.60
C HIS A 1050 22.20 6.39 -20.13
N GLY A 1051 22.88 5.52 -20.87
CA GLY A 1051 22.27 4.29 -21.40
C GLY A 1051 21.11 4.50 -22.38
N CYS A 1052 20.98 5.68 -23.00
CA CYS A 1052 19.83 5.99 -23.87
C CYS A 1052 19.77 5.19 -25.19
N GLY A 1053 20.87 4.55 -25.61
CA GLY A 1053 20.93 3.75 -26.83
C GLY A 1053 21.00 4.53 -28.15
N ILE A 1054 20.92 5.86 -28.16
CA ILE A 1054 20.94 6.68 -29.40
C ILE A 1054 22.20 6.41 -30.23
N CYS A 1055 23.38 6.39 -29.60
CA CYS A 1055 24.62 6.15 -30.34
C CYS A 1055 24.72 4.71 -30.89
N VAL A 1056 24.03 3.75 -30.25
CA VAL A 1056 23.96 2.34 -30.66
C VAL A 1056 23.04 2.19 -31.88
N SER A 1057 21.88 2.84 -31.87
CA SER A 1057 20.95 2.83 -33.02
C SER A 1057 21.56 3.48 -34.26
N GLU A 1058 22.33 4.54 -34.08
CA GLU A 1058 22.95 5.32 -35.16
C GLU A 1058 24.31 4.76 -35.63
N CYS A 1059 24.88 3.75 -34.95
CA CYS A 1059 26.17 3.19 -35.33
C CYS A 1059 26.04 2.35 -36.61
N PRO A 1060 26.58 2.80 -37.76
CA PRO A 1060 26.39 2.08 -39.03
C PRO A 1060 27.12 0.74 -39.06
N ALA A 1061 28.27 0.66 -38.37
CA ALA A 1061 29.06 -0.57 -38.24
C ALA A 1061 28.53 -1.52 -37.16
N LYS A 1062 27.50 -1.12 -36.39
CA LYS A 1062 27.01 -1.85 -35.20
C LYS A 1062 28.13 -2.19 -34.20
N ALA A 1063 29.17 -1.36 -34.19
CA ALA A 1063 30.31 -1.46 -33.29
C ALA A 1063 29.92 -1.05 -31.85
N LEU A 1064 28.91 -0.20 -31.69
CA LEU A 1064 28.36 0.16 -30.39
C LEU A 1064 27.23 -0.80 -30.01
N GLN A 1065 27.21 -1.23 -28.76
CA GLN A 1065 26.13 -2.01 -28.15
C GLN A 1065 25.74 -1.38 -26.81
N LEU A 1066 24.48 -1.52 -26.39
CA LEU A 1066 24.02 -1.09 -25.07
C LEU A 1066 23.99 -2.30 -24.14
N ASN A 1067 24.69 -2.24 -23.02
CA ASN A 1067 24.61 -3.29 -22.00
C ASN A 1067 23.15 -3.50 -21.58
N GLN A 1068 22.73 -4.74 -21.30
CA GLN A 1068 21.32 -5.14 -21.07
C GLN A 1068 20.35 -4.98 -22.25
N PHE A 1069 20.71 -4.29 -23.33
CA PHE A 1069 19.80 -4.02 -24.47
C PHE A 1069 20.53 -4.10 -25.82
N ASN A 1070 21.47 -5.04 -25.95
CA ASN A 1070 22.22 -5.21 -27.19
C ASN A 1070 21.35 -5.84 -28.30
N ASP A 1071 21.83 -5.76 -29.54
CA ASP A 1071 21.09 -6.25 -30.70
C ASP A 1071 20.74 -7.74 -30.57
N LYS A 1072 21.67 -8.55 -30.03
CA LYS A 1072 21.48 -10.00 -29.83
C LYS A 1072 20.33 -10.28 -28.87
N TYR A 1073 20.28 -9.59 -27.73
CA TYR A 1073 19.21 -9.75 -26.74
C TYR A 1073 17.86 -9.36 -27.34
N THR A 1074 17.82 -8.22 -28.03
CA THR A 1074 16.59 -7.67 -28.60
C THR A 1074 16.03 -8.56 -29.70
N LEU A 1075 16.87 -9.07 -30.60
CA LEU A 1075 16.44 -9.98 -31.67
C LEU A 1075 15.93 -11.31 -31.10
N GLU A 1076 16.63 -11.89 -30.13
CA GLU A 1076 16.20 -13.14 -29.49
C GLU A 1076 14.87 -12.97 -28.72
N MET A 1077 14.64 -11.81 -28.10
CA MET A 1077 13.35 -11.48 -27.51
C MET A 1077 12.24 -11.42 -28.54
N ILE A 1078 12.48 -10.80 -29.70
CA ILE A 1078 11.51 -10.66 -30.79
C ILE A 1078 11.20 -12.03 -31.40
N ASP A 1079 12.23 -12.81 -31.72
CA ASP A 1079 12.07 -14.15 -32.28
C ASP A 1079 11.27 -15.04 -31.31
N ALA A 1080 11.62 -15.01 -30.02
CA ALA A 1080 10.87 -15.72 -28.97
C ALA A 1080 9.43 -15.21 -28.81
N LEU A 1081 9.14 -13.94 -29.08
CA LEU A 1081 7.76 -13.42 -29.03
C LEU A 1081 6.93 -13.90 -30.23
N LEU A 1082 7.57 -14.04 -31.40
CA LEU A 1082 6.93 -14.37 -32.68
C LEU A 1082 6.83 -15.87 -32.97
N MET A 1083 7.55 -16.73 -32.25
CA MET A 1083 7.40 -18.18 -32.36
C MET A 1083 5.96 -18.63 -32.08
N GLU A 1084 5.39 -19.45 -32.94
CA GLU A 1084 4.07 -20.09 -32.70
C GLU A 1084 4.18 -21.24 -31.70
#